data_AF-A0A9P5TFI3-F1
#
_entry.id   AF-A0A9P5TFI3-F1
#
_cell.length_a   1.000
_cell.length_b   1.000
_cell.length_c   1.000
_cell.angle_alpha   90.00
_cell.angle_beta   90.00
_cell.angle_gamma   90.00
#
_symmetry.space_group_name_H-M   'P 1'
#
loop_
_entity.id
_entity.type
_entity.pdbx_description
1 polymer ?
#
loop_
_entity_poly.entity_id
_entity_poly.type
_entity_poly.pdbx_seq_one_letter_code
_entity_poly.pdbx_strand_id
1 'polypeptide(L)'
;MSATPNSHSVVRKVNKAYVLVPPSPLNLSSYRPLRTPVHVAGGSKLKENMPLRPSQLAMSQQAASSPSLKRKLSERDVSTLVFDRVNPVPKRSKLSTAIPLKNTHIVQPTAPAENACPEFPNGFAYCHQCNKKRDLAATIHCTSVGKQRQTKDKNVKGRLCPNKYCKSCLKNRYDEDFEILKSEAHDTSGTLNFRCPQCKGLCNCPRCRKSLGLDAIGRIKPKSKELQAIARSNKSLKVEVVIEIKKPLFKPKPKPLPSLKWTQIPTGLTRNQADDRIFIREFVLRFSDILDPAIAKIYLEELEFISGHPRKQDDEEDTASWVSEACIKAMLIGLLGLLSKNSGINVSKLMKATVKDLRSAGVNLNKLWAALASLRDDVGKLCPPGEAQLTFPDPLPPSAFSAATARPLRNTRQLENSVNVVQSIQMIPVLVSLIHSVLETTPIREDIDQCAKDSKDFARDVREATRIENERWEKVKGEMETAPKDKAQRDEKPFLTINFVKNRAKRMVHRSQILNIDSCSKIISKSFVPRFTTLGVDDEGRTYYALSPSVAEREAAFEYLQVASSEKHMKPKKKGRVLSTEDRRELRDWSWFIAVWGKIPPLSPEENAKKIELDSDNEEDEDAATKEEKWWGFWEPEEISKVADWISIKSGLEDKIKAPERETNSSSTSKPPIPTKEKNNVRLTPCQEHLKRLVSELKDYASLLEWRVRDDKCVLVSRSVGKIQASPNPSAKAKDKVSSTTLSDDQ
;
A
#
# COMPACT_ATOMS: atom_id res chain seq x y z
N MET A 1 -75.51 33.30 -8.50
CA MET A 1 -74.47 34.32 -8.74
C MET A 1 -73.62 34.38 -7.49
N SER A 2 -72.48 33.69 -7.50
CA SER A 2 -71.73 33.37 -6.28
C SER A 2 -70.26 33.69 -6.48
N ALA A 3 -69.74 34.49 -5.56
CA ALA A 3 -68.40 35.04 -5.53
C ALA A 3 -67.32 34.00 -5.21
N THR A 4 -66.14 34.17 -5.80
CA THR A 4 -64.90 33.48 -5.46
C THR A 4 -63.82 34.49 -5.07
N PRO A 5 -62.95 34.18 -4.07
CA PRO A 5 -61.86 35.05 -3.65
C PRO A 5 -60.49 34.64 -4.22
N ASN A 6 -59.59 35.63 -4.23
CA ASN A 6 -58.20 35.62 -4.69
C ASN A 6 -57.28 34.63 -3.95
N SER A 7 -56.29 34.08 -4.67
CA SER A 7 -55.09 33.46 -4.09
C SER A 7 -53.82 34.06 -4.69
N HIS A 8 -52.87 34.41 -3.80
CA HIS A 8 -51.57 35.00 -4.10
C HIS A 8 -50.58 33.96 -4.66
N SER A 9 -49.80 34.33 -5.68
CA SER A 9 -48.73 33.51 -6.25
C SER A 9 -47.37 33.81 -5.59
N VAL A 10 -46.69 32.75 -5.14
CA VAL A 10 -45.33 32.80 -4.58
C VAL A 10 -44.31 32.69 -5.72
N VAL A 11 -43.56 33.75 -5.97
CA VAL A 11 -42.47 33.81 -6.96
C VAL A 11 -41.20 33.18 -6.37
N ARG A 12 -40.82 31.99 -6.86
CA ARG A 12 -39.49 31.40 -6.61
C ARG A 12 -38.47 31.98 -7.62
N LYS A 13 -37.53 32.80 -7.14
CA LYS A 13 -36.35 33.23 -7.91
C LYS A 13 -35.40 32.04 -8.11
N VAL A 14 -35.15 31.68 -9.37
CA VAL A 14 -34.12 30.72 -9.76
C VAL A 14 -32.85 31.50 -10.11
N ASN A 15 -31.81 31.37 -9.28
CA ASN A 15 -30.48 31.89 -9.57
C ASN A 15 -29.80 31.02 -10.64
N LYS A 16 -29.68 31.54 -11.87
CA LYS A 16 -28.82 30.96 -12.91
C LYS A 16 -27.44 31.60 -12.79
N ALA A 17 -26.48 30.88 -12.23
CA ALA A 17 -25.07 31.22 -12.34
C ALA A 17 -24.57 30.76 -13.71
N TYR A 18 -24.14 31.71 -14.55
CA TYR A 18 -23.48 31.41 -15.82
C TYR A 18 -21.99 31.18 -15.55
N VAL A 19 -21.50 29.99 -15.87
CA VAL A 19 -20.07 29.68 -15.91
C VAL A 19 -19.58 29.97 -17.32
N LEU A 20 -18.67 30.94 -17.45
CA LEU A 20 -17.91 31.17 -18.68
C LEU A 20 -16.94 30.00 -18.88
N VAL A 21 -17.25 29.13 -19.85
CA VAL A 21 -16.38 28.04 -20.28
C VAL A 21 -15.33 28.65 -21.23
N PRO A 22 -14.02 28.51 -20.96
CA PRO A 22 -12.98 28.94 -21.90
C PRO A 22 -13.13 28.20 -23.24
N PRO A 23 -12.86 28.85 -24.38
CA PRO A 23 -12.91 28.20 -25.68
C PRO A 23 -11.97 26.99 -25.70
N SER A 24 -12.52 25.83 -26.07
CA SER A 24 -11.77 24.59 -26.24
C SER A 24 -10.66 24.77 -27.28
N PRO A 25 -9.43 24.26 -27.04
CA PRO A 25 -8.33 24.35 -28.00
C PRO A 25 -8.52 23.46 -29.25
N LEU A 26 -9.68 22.83 -29.42
CA LEU A 26 -10.01 21.98 -30.56
C LEU A 26 -10.81 22.77 -31.60
N ASN A 27 -10.18 23.02 -32.75
CA ASN A 27 -10.78 23.68 -33.91
C ASN A 27 -11.82 22.73 -34.56
N LEU A 28 -13.11 22.97 -34.30
CA LEU A 28 -14.23 22.15 -34.77
C LEU A 28 -14.61 22.38 -36.25
N SER A 29 -13.82 23.13 -37.02
CA SER A 29 -14.11 23.44 -38.42
C SER A 29 -13.95 22.27 -39.40
N SER A 30 -13.50 21.09 -38.95
CA SER A 30 -13.26 19.91 -39.79
C SER A 30 -14.35 18.83 -39.71
N TYR A 31 -15.37 18.97 -38.85
CA TYR A 31 -16.46 18.00 -38.79
C TYR A 31 -17.53 18.29 -39.84
N ARG A 32 -17.45 17.57 -40.98
CA ARG A 32 -18.54 17.42 -41.94
C ARG A 32 -19.62 16.51 -41.33
N PRO A 33 -20.87 16.97 -41.14
CA PRO A 33 -21.94 16.10 -40.66
C PRO A 33 -22.37 15.13 -41.78
N LEU A 34 -22.33 13.84 -41.50
CA LEU A 34 -22.98 12.82 -42.31
C LEU A 34 -24.50 13.07 -42.28
N ARG A 35 -25.06 13.37 -43.46
CA ARG A 35 -26.50 13.44 -43.71
C ARG A 35 -27.14 12.09 -43.42
N THR A 36 -28.08 12.05 -42.48
CA THR A 36 -29.06 10.97 -42.36
C THR A 36 -30.24 11.24 -43.30
N PRO A 37 -30.79 10.21 -43.96
CA PRO A 37 -31.92 10.40 -44.85
C PRO A 37 -33.22 10.59 -44.07
N VAL A 38 -33.97 11.59 -44.52
CA VAL A 38 -35.35 11.92 -44.17
C VAL A 38 -36.24 10.77 -44.63
N HIS A 39 -36.99 10.16 -43.71
CA HIS A 39 -38.38 9.71 -43.89
C HIS A 39 -38.85 9.06 -42.58
N VAL A 40 -39.82 9.66 -41.89
CA VAL A 40 -41.08 9.05 -41.42
C VAL A 40 -41.87 10.13 -40.67
N ALA A 41 -43.15 10.20 -41.01
CA ALA A 41 -44.13 11.19 -40.59
C ALA A 41 -44.51 11.10 -39.10
N GLY A 42 -45.05 12.22 -38.61
CA GLY A 42 -45.38 12.43 -37.22
C GLY A 42 -46.75 11.90 -36.77
N GLY A 43 -46.92 11.94 -35.44
CA GLY A 43 -48.21 11.81 -34.77
C GLY A 43 -48.19 10.80 -33.63
N SER A 44 -47.82 11.24 -32.42
CA SER A 44 -48.34 10.64 -31.18
C SER A 44 -48.00 11.52 -29.97
N LYS A 45 -49.02 12.14 -29.40
CA LYS A 45 -48.98 12.80 -28.09
C LYS A 45 -49.20 11.73 -27.02
N LEU A 46 -48.19 11.34 -26.26
CA LEU A 46 -48.38 10.59 -25.02
C LEU A 46 -47.46 11.07 -23.90
N LYS A 47 -48.07 11.20 -22.71
CA LYS A 47 -47.56 11.77 -21.46
C LYS A 47 -46.36 11.00 -20.91
N GLU A 48 -45.27 11.71 -20.62
CA GLU A 48 -44.23 11.28 -19.69
C GLU A 48 -44.74 11.30 -18.23
N ASN A 49 -44.14 10.42 -17.41
CA ASN A 49 -44.27 10.23 -15.96
C ASN A 49 -45.12 9.03 -15.51
N MET A 50 -44.52 7.84 -15.51
CA MET A 50 -44.82 6.79 -14.53
C MET A 50 -43.55 5.99 -14.19
N PRO A 51 -43.23 5.76 -12.90
CA PRO A 51 -41.98 5.10 -12.49
C PRO A 51 -42.09 3.58 -12.63
N LEU A 52 -41.16 2.97 -13.36
CA LEU A 52 -41.07 1.51 -13.51
C LEU A 52 -40.34 0.89 -12.30
N ARG A 53 -40.94 -0.21 -11.80
CA ARG A 53 -40.42 -1.09 -10.75
C ARG A 53 -39.14 -1.83 -11.18
N PRO A 54 -38.28 -2.24 -10.24
CA PRO A 54 -37.05 -2.96 -10.55
C PRO A 54 -37.34 -4.38 -11.03
N SER A 55 -36.82 -4.73 -12.21
CA SER A 55 -36.81 -6.09 -12.74
C SER A 55 -35.67 -6.89 -12.11
N GLN A 56 -36.00 -8.03 -11.52
CA GLN A 56 -35.04 -9.03 -11.06
C GLN A 56 -34.39 -9.71 -12.26
N LEU A 57 -33.08 -9.55 -12.43
CA LEU A 57 -32.30 -10.39 -13.33
C LEU A 57 -31.85 -11.64 -12.58
N ALA A 58 -32.57 -12.73 -12.81
CA ALA A 58 -32.17 -14.08 -12.47
C ALA A 58 -31.08 -14.55 -13.45
N MET A 59 -30.04 -15.20 -12.91
CA MET A 59 -28.99 -15.85 -13.67
C MET A 59 -29.58 -16.94 -14.59
N SER A 60 -29.32 -16.84 -15.88
CA SER A 60 -29.63 -17.88 -16.85
C SER A 60 -28.61 -19.02 -16.72
N GLN A 61 -29.04 -20.12 -16.10
CA GLN A 61 -28.43 -21.43 -16.29
C GLN A 61 -29.02 -22.03 -17.57
N GLN A 62 -28.22 -22.21 -18.61
CA GLN A 62 -28.62 -23.01 -19.76
C GLN A 62 -28.40 -24.48 -19.45
N ALA A 63 -29.50 -25.19 -19.18
CA ALA A 63 -29.57 -26.64 -19.26
C ALA A 63 -29.99 -27.03 -20.68
N ALA A 64 -29.14 -27.76 -21.40
CA ALA A 64 -29.51 -28.47 -22.60
C ALA A 64 -29.72 -29.95 -22.25
N SER A 65 -30.97 -30.38 -22.30
CA SER A 65 -31.41 -31.77 -22.19
C SER A 65 -31.28 -32.49 -23.52
N SER A 66 -30.72 -33.71 -23.52
CA SER A 66 -30.95 -34.74 -24.55
C SER A 66 -30.74 -36.13 -23.93
N PRO A 67 -31.42 -37.18 -24.45
CA PRO A 67 -31.95 -38.26 -23.64
C PRO A 67 -31.02 -39.46 -23.45
N SER A 68 -31.35 -40.21 -22.42
CA SER A 68 -30.72 -41.42 -21.90
C SER A 68 -30.56 -42.57 -22.91
N LEU A 69 -29.37 -43.15 -22.98
CA LEU A 69 -29.16 -44.57 -23.25
C LEU A 69 -28.18 -45.13 -22.22
N LYS A 70 -28.71 -46.00 -21.35
CA LYS A 70 -27.96 -46.74 -20.32
C LYS A 70 -27.05 -47.78 -20.98
N ARG A 71 -25.74 -47.67 -20.79
CA ARG A 71 -24.83 -48.83 -20.75
C ARG A 71 -24.01 -48.77 -19.46
N LYS A 72 -24.14 -49.83 -18.65
CA LYS A 72 -23.27 -50.14 -17.51
C LYS A 72 -21.92 -50.62 -18.06
N LEU A 73 -20.80 -50.17 -17.48
CA LEU A 73 -19.46 -50.81 -17.45
C LEU A 73 -18.56 -49.87 -16.64
N SER A 74 -18.32 -50.20 -15.37
CA SER A 74 -17.14 -50.89 -14.82
C SER A 74 -16.01 -49.92 -14.43
N GLU A 75 -15.79 -49.84 -13.12
CA GLU A 75 -14.61 -49.30 -12.47
C GLU A 75 -13.34 -49.86 -13.11
N ARG A 76 -12.45 -48.98 -13.56
CA ARG A 76 -11.04 -49.33 -13.80
C ARG A 76 -10.18 -48.10 -13.55
N ASP A 77 -9.28 -48.27 -12.59
CA ASP A 77 -8.25 -47.34 -12.16
C ASP A 77 -7.44 -46.76 -13.32
N VAL A 78 -7.18 -45.45 -13.27
CA VAL A 78 -6.15 -44.80 -14.08
C VAL A 78 -5.18 -44.06 -13.16
N SER A 79 -4.15 -44.81 -12.78
CA SER A 79 -2.74 -44.44 -12.68
C SER A 79 -2.40 -42.95 -12.73
N THR A 80 -2.11 -42.41 -11.55
CA THR A 80 -1.33 -41.19 -11.36
C THR A 80 0.14 -41.53 -11.60
N LEU A 81 0.72 -41.04 -12.71
CA LEU A 81 2.16 -41.11 -12.95
C LEU A 81 2.87 -40.12 -12.02
N VAL A 82 3.50 -40.69 -11.00
CA VAL A 82 4.45 -40.07 -10.08
C VAL A 82 5.78 -39.89 -10.81
N PHE A 83 6.27 -38.65 -10.89
CA PHE A 83 7.69 -38.39 -11.13
C PHE A 83 8.38 -38.26 -9.77
N ASP A 84 9.25 -39.23 -9.48
CA ASP A 84 10.13 -39.26 -8.32
C ASP A 84 11.09 -38.06 -8.31
N ARG A 85 11.06 -37.28 -7.22
CA ARG A 85 12.20 -36.49 -6.77
C ARG A 85 12.48 -36.82 -5.31
N VAL A 86 13.62 -37.48 -5.15
CA VAL A 86 14.30 -37.82 -3.90
C VAL A 86 14.44 -36.58 -3.02
N ASN A 87 13.92 -36.67 -1.79
CA ASN A 87 14.02 -35.65 -0.75
C ASN A 87 14.82 -36.25 0.42
N PRO A 88 15.98 -35.69 0.83
CA PRO A 88 16.74 -36.24 1.94
C PRO A 88 16.15 -35.80 3.29
N VAL A 89 15.99 -36.79 4.17
CA VAL A 89 15.55 -36.69 5.56
C VAL A 89 16.61 -36.00 6.43
N PRO A 90 16.29 -34.94 7.21
CA PRO A 90 17.18 -34.51 8.29
C PRO A 90 16.89 -35.31 9.57
N LYS A 91 17.82 -36.21 9.90
CA LYS A 91 17.89 -36.92 11.19
C LYS A 91 18.22 -35.93 12.31
N ARG A 92 17.40 -35.96 13.37
CA ARG A 92 17.68 -35.36 14.68
C ARG A 92 18.91 -36.03 15.31
N SER A 93 19.89 -35.24 15.73
CA SER A 93 20.90 -35.67 16.72
C SER A 93 20.76 -34.82 17.99
N LYS A 94 20.41 -35.49 19.08
CA LYS A 94 20.65 -35.06 20.46
C LYS A 94 22.06 -35.50 20.81
N LEU A 95 22.94 -34.59 21.22
CA LEU A 95 24.04 -34.94 22.11
C LEU A 95 24.42 -33.73 22.97
N SER A 96 24.20 -33.93 24.26
CA SER A 96 24.68 -33.13 25.38
C SER A 96 26.13 -33.49 25.66
N THR A 97 26.98 -32.48 25.89
CA THR A 97 28.29 -32.66 26.52
C THR A 97 28.53 -31.50 27.46
N ALA A 98 28.68 -31.85 28.74
CA ALA A 98 29.02 -30.97 29.85
C ALA A 98 30.54 -30.80 29.95
N ILE A 99 31.02 -29.58 30.21
CA ILE A 99 32.41 -29.26 30.60
C ILE A 99 32.38 -28.09 31.61
N PRO A 100 33.31 -28.03 32.60
CA PRO A 100 33.05 -27.50 33.94
C PRO A 100 33.58 -26.08 34.21
N LEU A 101 33.21 -25.58 35.39
CA LEU A 101 33.63 -24.32 36.01
C LEU A 101 35.16 -24.11 36.05
N LYS A 102 35.60 -22.88 35.75
CA LYS A 102 36.77 -22.27 36.43
C LYS A 102 36.79 -20.73 36.38
N ASN A 103 36.95 -20.18 37.58
CA ASN A 103 37.59 -18.95 38.06
C ASN A 103 37.39 -17.58 37.37
N THR A 104 37.01 -16.66 38.25
CA THR A 104 37.00 -15.19 38.20
C THR A 104 38.32 -14.59 37.72
N HIS A 105 38.25 -13.88 36.60
CA HIS A 105 39.22 -12.87 36.17
C HIS A 105 38.47 -11.55 35.96
N ILE A 106 39.06 -10.44 36.39
CA ILE A 106 38.53 -9.08 36.21
C ILE A 106 38.50 -8.79 34.70
N VAL A 107 37.30 -8.71 34.13
CA VAL A 107 37.06 -8.48 32.69
C VAL A 107 36.99 -6.98 32.42
N GLN A 108 37.93 -6.47 31.63
CA GLN A 108 37.72 -5.25 30.84
C GLN A 108 36.74 -5.57 29.69
N PRO A 109 35.69 -4.75 29.46
CA PRO A 109 34.74 -5.03 28.40
C PRO A 109 35.34 -4.70 27.02
N THR A 110 35.63 -5.71 26.22
CA THR A 110 36.22 -5.60 24.88
C THR A 110 35.20 -5.57 23.73
N ALA A 111 33.90 -5.52 24.01
CA ALA A 111 32.86 -5.38 22.98
C ALA A 111 31.96 -4.17 23.28
N PRO A 112 31.76 -3.24 22.32
CA PRO A 112 30.78 -2.18 22.46
C PRO A 112 29.38 -2.79 22.60
N ALA A 113 28.54 -2.19 23.44
CA ALA A 113 27.17 -2.66 23.63
C ALA A 113 26.39 -2.67 22.30
N GLU A 114 25.47 -3.63 22.11
CA GLU A 114 24.68 -3.80 20.86
C GLU A 114 23.92 -2.54 20.41
N ASN A 115 23.73 -1.58 21.32
CA ASN A 115 23.06 -0.30 21.12
C ASN A 115 24.02 0.91 21.13
N ALA A 116 25.32 0.71 20.90
CA ALA A 116 26.29 1.80 20.75
C ALA A 116 26.03 2.60 19.47
N CYS A 117 26.22 3.92 19.53
CA CYS A 117 26.22 4.80 18.36
C CYS A 117 27.27 5.90 18.59
N PRO A 118 27.66 6.69 17.56
CA PRO A 118 28.73 7.68 17.69
C PRO A 118 28.52 8.70 18.83
N GLU A 119 27.25 9.04 19.14
CA GLU A 119 26.88 9.93 20.25
C GLU A 119 26.95 9.25 21.64
N PHE A 120 26.89 7.92 21.69
CA PHE A 120 26.87 7.11 22.92
C PHE A 120 27.73 5.85 22.74
N PRO A 121 29.07 5.95 22.87
CA PRO A 121 29.99 4.85 22.57
C PRO A 121 29.81 3.64 23.49
N ASN A 122 29.34 3.87 24.72
CA ASN A 122 29.05 2.81 25.68
C ASN A 122 27.62 2.24 25.55
N GLY A 123 26.85 2.66 24.54
CA GLY A 123 25.42 2.38 24.41
C GLY A 123 24.53 3.41 25.10
N PHE A 124 23.24 3.43 24.73
CA PHE A 124 22.27 4.38 25.28
C PHE A 124 21.05 3.71 25.93
N ALA A 125 20.48 4.37 26.92
CA ALA A 125 19.20 4.00 27.51
C ALA A 125 18.20 5.15 27.45
N TYR A 126 16.92 4.82 27.29
CA TYR A 126 15.84 5.80 27.43
C TYR A 126 15.52 6.01 28.90
N CYS A 127 15.58 7.26 29.35
CA CYS A 127 15.14 7.62 30.70
C CYS A 127 13.61 7.52 30.78
N HIS A 128 13.08 6.73 31.71
CA HIS A 128 11.65 6.55 31.95
C HIS A 128 10.87 7.87 32.10
N GLN A 129 11.44 8.84 32.82
CA GLN A 129 10.77 10.10 33.15
C GLN A 129 10.70 11.11 31.98
N CYS A 130 11.80 11.33 31.25
CA CYS A 130 11.85 12.32 30.18
C CYS A 130 11.78 11.71 28.77
N ASN A 131 11.86 10.38 28.66
CA ASN A 131 11.87 9.61 27.42
C ASN A 131 12.93 10.04 26.40
N LYS A 132 14.02 10.66 26.86
CA LYS A 132 15.19 11.00 26.05
C LYS A 132 16.23 9.89 26.13
N LYS A 133 16.97 9.68 25.02
CA LYS A 133 18.19 8.86 24.99
C LYS A 133 19.25 9.50 25.90
N ARG A 134 19.95 8.66 26.66
CA ARG A 134 21.00 9.04 27.60
C ARG A 134 22.08 7.98 27.57
N ASP A 135 23.32 8.40 27.82
CA ASP A 135 24.43 7.48 28.00
C ASP A 135 24.12 6.49 29.14
N LEU A 136 24.47 5.21 28.95
CA LEU A 136 24.36 4.20 29.99
C LEU A 136 25.07 4.62 31.29
N ALA A 137 26.23 5.28 31.19
CA ALA A 137 26.97 5.80 32.36
C ALA A 137 26.22 6.88 33.14
N ALA A 138 25.31 7.61 32.48
CA ALA A 138 24.49 8.68 33.04
C ALA A 138 23.06 8.22 33.42
N THR A 139 22.83 6.90 33.43
CA THR A 139 21.57 6.28 33.84
C THR A 139 21.78 5.24 34.92
N ILE A 140 20.78 5.08 35.80
CA ILE A 140 20.75 4.03 36.81
C ILE A 140 19.52 3.14 36.57
N HIS A 141 19.72 1.83 36.69
CA HIS A 141 18.69 0.82 36.44
C HIS A 141 18.11 0.32 37.77
N CYS A 142 16.78 0.21 37.84
CA CYS A 142 16.09 -0.31 39.01
C CYS A 142 16.47 -1.78 39.27
N THR A 143 16.89 -2.10 40.50
CA THR A 143 17.23 -3.48 40.89
C THR A 143 16.10 -4.21 41.61
N SER A 144 14.95 -3.54 41.81
CA SER A 144 13.77 -4.19 42.38
C SER A 144 13.28 -5.34 41.48
N VAL A 145 13.26 -6.55 42.04
CA VAL A 145 12.59 -7.71 41.43
C VAL A 145 11.08 -7.57 41.70
N GLY A 146 10.32 -7.26 40.66
CA GLY A 146 8.87 -7.15 40.75
C GLY A 146 8.20 -8.50 40.47
N LYS A 147 7.15 -8.83 41.23
CA LYS A 147 6.18 -9.87 40.82
C LYS A 147 5.32 -9.30 39.68
N GLN A 148 5.87 -9.25 38.47
CA GLN A 148 5.10 -8.84 37.31
C GLN A 148 4.13 -9.98 36.98
N ARG A 149 2.83 -9.81 37.31
CA ARG A 149 1.77 -10.74 36.90
C ARG A 149 1.71 -10.73 35.37
N GLN A 150 2.40 -11.66 34.72
CA GLN A 150 2.12 -11.93 33.32
C GLN A 150 0.72 -12.49 33.23
N THR A 151 -0.10 -11.86 32.39
CA THR A 151 -1.56 -12.00 32.37
C THR A 151 -2.07 -13.36 31.88
N LYS A 152 -1.21 -14.36 31.62
CA LYS A 152 -1.65 -15.66 31.08
C LYS A 152 -0.90 -16.92 31.56
N ASP A 153 0.29 -16.81 32.16
CA ASP A 153 1.05 -18.01 32.57
C ASP A 153 1.20 -18.09 34.10
N LYS A 154 0.84 -19.23 34.69
CA LYS A 154 0.86 -19.49 36.14
C LYS A 154 2.27 -19.56 36.75
N ASN A 155 3.33 -19.45 35.95
CA ASN A 155 4.71 -19.45 36.44
C ASN A 155 5.21 -18.01 36.67
N VAL A 156 5.14 -17.56 37.92
CA VAL A 156 5.64 -16.25 38.36
C VAL A 156 7.18 -16.29 38.41
N LYS A 157 7.84 -16.08 37.27
CA LYS A 157 9.28 -15.78 37.25
C LYS A 157 9.49 -14.32 37.66
N GLY A 158 10.26 -14.08 38.71
CA GLY A 158 10.66 -12.73 39.11
C GLY A 158 11.47 -12.08 37.98
N ARG A 159 11.02 -10.92 37.48
CA ARG A 159 11.80 -10.09 36.55
C ARG A 159 12.22 -8.81 37.25
N LEU A 160 13.45 -8.37 36.96
CA LEU A 160 13.94 -7.05 37.37
C LEU A 160 13.10 -5.96 36.70
N CYS A 161 12.87 -4.87 37.42
CA CYS A 161 12.16 -3.72 36.90
C CYS A 161 12.94 -3.09 35.73
N PRO A 162 12.37 -2.98 34.51
CA PRO A 162 13.11 -2.53 33.32
C PRO A 162 13.37 -1.00 33.28
N ASN A 163 12.98 -0.26 34.32
CA ASN A 163 13.01 1.20 34.28
C ASN A 163 14.40 1.75 34.58
N LYS A 164 14.84 2.67 33.72
CA LYS A 164 16.10 3.41 33.85
C LYS A 164 15.81 4.90 34.04
N TYR A 165 16.56 5.57 34.90
CA TYR A 165 16.42 7.01 35.15
C TYR A 165 17.75 7.72 34.92
N CYS A 166 17.69 8.91 34.35
CA CYS A 166 18.89 9.74 34.15
C CYS A 166 19.14 10.66 35.34
N LYS A 167 20.40 11.03 35.55
CA LYS A 167 20.87 11.95 36.60
C LYS A 167 19.99 13.20 36.76
N SER A 168 19.69 13.88 35.64
CA SER A 168 18.87 15.09 35.65
C SER A 168 17.43 14.87 36.13
N CYS A 169 16.81 13.72 35.86
CA CYS A 169 15.45 13.44 36.30
C CYS A 169 15.38 13.01 37.76
N LEU A 170 16.39 12.30 38.28
CA LEU A 170 16.47 11.95 39.70
C LEU A 170 16.63 13.21 40.55
N LYS A 171 17.62 14.04 40.21
CA LYS A 171 17.87 15.30 40.91
C LYS A 171 16.71 16.28 40.84
N ASN A 172 16.23 16.61 39.63
CA ASN A 172 15.28 17.74 39.47
C ASN A 172 13.83 17.40 39.81
N ARG A 173 13.46 16.12 39.92
CA ARG A 173 12.05 15.72 40.15
C ARG A 173 11.83 14.89 41.41
N TYR A 174 12.89 14.28 41.94
CA TYR A 174 12.82 13.40 43.10
C TYR A 174 13.80 13.82 44.19
N ASP A 175 14.62 14.85 43.96
CA ASP A 175 15.66 15.32 44.88
C ASP A 175 16.64 14.20 45.31
N GLU A 176 16.84 13.20 44.45
CA GLU A 176 17.78 12.09 44.65
C GLU A 176 19.10 12.37 43.92
N ASP A 177 20.24 12.31 44.63
CA ASP A 177 21.57 12.48 44.01
C ASP A 177 22.02 11.19 43.32
N PHE A 178 22.40 11.31 42.05
CA PHE A 178 22.82 10.19 41.22
C PHE A 178 24.14 9.58 41.69
N GLU A 179 25.09 10.39 42.16
CA GLU A 179 26.40 9.87 42.56
C GLU A 179 26.30 9.06 43.85
N ILE A 180 25.48 9.50 44.81
CA ILE A 180 25.21 8.77 46.06
C ILE A 180 24.56 7.42 45.75
N LEU A 181 23.53 7.40 44.90
CA LEU A 181 22.87 6.17 44.49
C LEU A 181 23.80 5.22 43.71
N LYS A 182 24.82 5.75 43.03
CA LYS A 182 25.81 4.98 42.27
C LYS A 182 26.95 4.47 43.16
N SER A 183 27.35 5.23 44.18
CA SER A 183 28.34 4.78 45.18
C SER A 183 27.74 3.74 46.12
N GLU A 184 26.52 3.94 46.61
CA GLU A 184 25.77 2.94 47.41
C GLU A 184 25.51 1.65 46.62
N ALA A 185 25.50 1.74 45.30
CA ALA A 185 25.43 0.58 44.42
C ALA A 185 26.75 -0.23 44.38
N HIS A 186 27.90 0.34 44.73
CA HIS A 186 29.19 -0.33 44.60
C HIS A 186 29.74 -0.97 45.89
N ASP A 187 29.04 -0.85 47.02
CA ASP A 187 29.52 -1.40 48.30
C ASP A 187 29.39 -2.94 48.43
N THR A 188 30.30 -3.48 49.23
CA THR A 188 30.99 -4.78 49.23
C THR A 188 30.15 -6.07 49.33
N SER A 189 28.82 -6.02 49.31
CA SER A 189 27.95 -7.21 49.43
C SER A 189 27.25 -7.64 48.12
N GLY A 190 27.59 -7.01 47.00
CA GLY A 190 27.21 -7.48 45.65
C GLY A 190 25.71 -7.50 45.32
N THR A 191 24.85 -7.03 46.22
CA THR A 191 23.39 -7.00 46.05
C THR A 191 22.87 -5.56 46.11
N LEU A 192 22.82 -4.97 44.91
CA LEU A 192 22.34 -3.64 44.59
C LEU A 192 20.87 -3.43 45.02
N ASN A 193 20.57 -2.43 45.86
CA ASN A 193 19.20 -2.15 46.33
C ASN A 193 18.62 -0.79 45.85
N PHE A 194 18.88 -0.38 44.61
CA PHE A 194 18.19 0.79 44.04
C PHE A 194 16.74 0.49 43.63
N ARG A 195 15.77 1.08 44.34
CA ARG A 195 14.34 1.07 43.96
C ARG A 195 13.99 2.37 43.23
N CYS A 196 13.60 2.27 41.96
CA CYS A 196 13.23 3.46 41.20
C CYS A 196 11.94 4.13 41.71
N PRO A 197 11.69 5.41 41.38
CA PRO A 197 10.47 6.13 41.77
C PRO A 197 9.16 5.40 41.42
N GLN A 198 9.11 4.63 40.33
CA GLN A 198 7.92 3.84 40.00
C GLN A 198 7.71 2.68 40.98
N CYS A 199 8.78 1.96 41.35
CA CYS A 199 8.72 0.89 42.36
C CYS A 199 8.45 1.44 43.77
N LYS A 200 8.82 2.69 44.05
CA LYS A 200 8.46 3.43 45.27
C LYS A 200 7.02 3.99 45.23
N GLY A 201 6.33 3.96 44.09
CA GLY A 201 4.98 4.53 43.93
C GLY A 201 4.94 6.07 43.82
N LEU A 202 6.09 6.73 43.68
CA LEU A 202 6.23 8.19 43.65
C LEU A 202 6.50 8.75 42.23
N CYS A 203 6.48 7.91 41.19
CA CYS A 203 6.80 8.36 39.83
C CYS A 203 5.83 9.42 39.30
N ASN A 204 6.39 10.57 38.91
CA ASN A 204 5.64 11.72 38.42
C ASN A 204 5.50 11.75 36.88
N CYS A 205 5.87 10.67 36.17
CA CYS A 205 5.68 10.61 34.73
C CYS A 205 4.18 10.47 34.38
N PRO A 206 3.71 11.07 33.27
CA PRO A 206 2.29 11.00 32.90
C PRO A 206 1.76 9.57 32.75
N ARG A 207 2.60 8.63 32.27
CA ARG A 207 2.21 7.22 32.10
C ARG A 207 1.98 6.53 33.44
N CYS A 208 2.89 6.68 34.40
CA CYS A 208 2.78 6.08 35.73
C CYS A 208 1.65 6.70 36.55
N ARG A 209 1.50 8.03 36.53
CA ARG A 209 0.38 8.68 37.22
C ARG A 209 -0.97 8.24 36.65
N LYS A 210 -1.09 8.18 35.32
CA LYS A 210 -2.29 7.64 34.65
C LYS A 210 -2.55 6.18 35.04
N SER A 211 -1.53 5.34 35.17
CA SER A 211 -1.69 3.95 35.63
C SER A 211 -2.09 3.82 37.11
N LEU A 212 -1.79 4.84 37.92
CA LEU A 212 -2.18 4.91 39.33
C LEU A 212 -3.53 5.63 39.55
N GLY A 213 -4.18 6.10 38.47
CA GLY A 213 -5.41 6.88 38.53
C GLY A 213 -5.22 8.31 39.05
N LEU A 214 -4.01 8.85 38.97
CA LEU A 214 -3.68 10.20 39.42
C LEU A 214 -3.57 11.16 38.22
N ASP A 215 -4.04 12.39 38.39
CA ASP A 215 -3.90 13.44 37.38
C ASP A 215 -2.43 13.80 37.14
N ALA A 216 -2.08 14.17 35.91
CA ALA A 216 -0.71 14.53 35.57
C ALA A 216 -0.30 15.83 36.27
N ILE A 217 0.81 15.82 37.03
CA ILE A 217 1.35 17.01 37.74
C ILE A 217 1.81 18.14 36.79
N GLY A 218 1.86 17.88 35.47
CA GLY A 218 2.38 18.84 34.51
C GLY A 218 3.91 18.99 34.57
N ARG A 219 4.45 20.01 33.90
CA ARG A 219 5.87 20.34 34.01
C ARG A 219 6.12 21.04 35.34
N ILE A 220 6.66 20.30 36.31
CA ILE A 220 7.23 20.87 37.54
C ILE A 220 8.30 21.86 37.08
N LYS A 221 8.06 23.16 37.27
CA LYS A 221 9.09 24.18 37.05
C LYS A 221 10.22 23.84 38.04
N PRO A 222 11.49 23.74 37.60
CA PRO A 222 12.58 23.53 38.55
C PRO A 222 12.44 24.60 39.62
N LYS A 223 12.47 24.20 40.91
CA LYS A 223 12.54 25.16 42.02
C LYS A 223 13.82 25.97 41.80
N SER A 224 13.71 27.10 41.09
CA SER A 224 14.74 28.13 41.11
C SER A 224 14.92 28.48 42.57
N LYS A 225 16.16 28.42 43.06
CA LYS A 225 16.54 28.75 44.44
C LYS A 225 15.94 30.09 44.85
N GLU A 226 14.77 30.06 45.45
CA GLU A 226 14.09 31.20 46.07
C GLU A 226 14.53 31.25 47.53
N LEU A 227 15.83 31.42 47.73
CA LEU A 227 16.47 31.70 49.00
C LEU A 227 17.61 32.67 48.69
N GLN A 228 17.25 33.96 48.55
CA GLN A 228 18.05 35.17 48.79
C GLN A 228 17.40 36.37 48.06
N ALA A 229 16.26 36.86 48.56
CA ALA A 229 15.77 38.20 48.23
C ALA A 229 14.76 38.71 49.29
N ILE A 230 15.10 38.61 50.57
CA ILE A 230 14.50 39.46 51.60
C ILE A 230 15.43 40.66 51.75
N ALA A 231 15.26 41.68 50.90
CA ALA A 231 15.67 43.05 51.19
C ALA A 231 15.17 44.01 50.10
N ARG A 232 14.46 45.05 50.56
CA ARG A 232 14.15 46.34 49.90
C ARG A 232 12.82 46.46 49.14
N SER A 233 11.77 46.69 49.93
CA SER A 233 11.12 48.00 50.11
C SER A 233 10.97 48.93 48.89
N ASN A 234 9.69 49.17 48.56
CA ASN A 234 9.05 50.45 48.18
C ASN A 234 9.75 51.37 47.17
N LYS A 235 9.11 51.56 45.99
CA LYS A 235 8.72 52.91 45.52
C LYS A 235 7.85 52.90 44.24
N SER A 236 6.73 53.61 44.37
CA SER A 236 6.08 54.53 43.42
C SER A 236 5.92 54.14 41.95
N LEU A 237 4.64 54.01 41.59
CA LEU A 237 4.01 54.36 40.33
C LEU A 237 4.79 55.41 39.49
N LYS A 238 5.27 54.99 38.32
CA LYS A 238 5.50 55.86 37.17
C LYS A 238 5.14 55.08 35.91
N VAL A 239 4.07 55.52 35.25
CA VAL A 239 3.63 55.03 33.95
C VAL A 239 4.63 55.57 32.93
N GLU A 240 5.49 54.68 32.44
CA GLU A 240 6.41 54.95 31.33
C GLU A 240 5.94 54.12 30.14
N VAL A 241 5.63 54.80 29.04
CA VAL A 241 5.21 54.21 27.77
C VAL A 241 6.41 53.43 27.22
N VAL A 242 6.47 52.14 27.52
CA VAL A 242 7.43 51.21 26.93
C VAL A 242 7.03 51.02 25.47
N ILE A 243 7.76 51.68 24.57
CA ILE A 243 7.78 51.33 23.15
C ILE A 243 8.29 49.89 23.08
N GLU A 244 7.35 48.96 22.91
CA GLU A 244 7.62 47.54 22.78
C GLU A 244 8.41 47.31 21.50
N ILE A 245 9.74 47.27 21.60
CA ILE A 245 10.64 46.92 20.51
C ILE A 245 10.26 45.49 20.10
N LYS A 246 9.46 45.38 19.02
CA LYS A 246 9.09 44.12 18.40
C LYS A 246 10.37 43.33 18.14
N LYS A 247 10.61 42.29 18.94
CA LYS A 247 11.71 41.35 18.72
C LYS A 247 11.69 40.94 17.25
N PRO A 248 12.82 41.07 16.52
CA PRO A 248 12.87 40.73 15.11
C PRO A 248 12.36 39.31 14.95
N LEU A 249 11.35 39.14 14.09
CA LEU A 249 10.74 37.85 13.82
C LEU A 249 11.84 36.96 13.24
N PHE A 250 12.39 36.04 14.05
CA PHE A 250 13.40 35.10 13.58
C PHE A 250 12.81 34.31 12.41
N LYS A 251 13.35 34.52 11.21
CA LYS A 251 13.02 33.70 10.05
C LYS A 251 13.33 32.24 10.44
N PRO A 252 12.35 31.32 10.38
CA PRO A 252 12.59 29.93 10.74
C PRO A 252 13.73 29.39 9.88
N LYS A 253 14.70 28.70 10.50
CA LYS A 253 15.77 28.03 9.76
C LYS A 253 15.13 27.01 8.80
N PRO A 254 15.59 26.90 7.55
CA PRO A 254 15.06 25.93 6.60
C PRO A 254 15.18 24.53 7.20
N LYS A 255 14.15 23.69 6.99
CA LYS A 255 14.20 22.30 7.47
C LYS A 255 15.31 21.56 6.71
N PRO A 256 16.12 20.73 7.39
CA PRO A 256 17.09 19.90 6.70
C PRO A 256 16.37 18.94 5.75
N LEU A 257 16.96 18.71 4.57
CA LEU A 257 16.47 17.71 3.63
C LEU A 257 16.62 16.30 4.26
N PRO A 258 15.61 15.42 4.15
CA PRO A 258 15.74 14.05 4.63
C PRO A 258 16.78 13.29 3.77
N SER A 259 17.61 12.47 4.40
CA SER A 259 18.53 11.55 3.72
C SER A 259 17.74 10.41 3.08
N LEU A 260 17.97 10.13 1.80
CA LEU A 260 17.25 9.12 1.03
C LEU A 260 18.15 7.93 0.69
N LYS A 261 17.65 6.70 0.84
CA LYS A 261 18.37 5.50 0.41
C LYS A 261 18.01 5.10 -1.02
N TRP A 262 18.75 5.63 -1.99
CA TRP A 262 18.61 5.26 -3.40
C TRP A 262 19.14 3.84 -3.62
N THR A 263 18.25 2.90 -3.97
CA THR A 263 18.62 1.52 -4.28
C THR A 263 18.54 1.31 -5.79
N GLN A 264 19.63 0.90 -6.42
CA GLN A 264 19.63 0.64 -7.86
C GLN A 264 18.73 -0.57 -8.18
N ILE A 265 17.87 -0.44 -9.18
CA ILE A 265 17.08 -1.57 -9.69
C ILE A 265 18.02 -2.41 -10.56
N PRO A 266 18.09 -3.75 -10.37
CA PRO A 266 18.97 -4.62 -11.15
C PRO A 266 18.41 -4.80 -12.57
N THR A 267 18.57 -3.76 -13.39
CA THR A 267 18.04 -3.72 -14.75
C THR A 267 18.95 -2.92 -15.68
N GLY A 268 19.22 -3.48 -16.86
CA GLY A 268 19.91 -2.80 -17.95
C GLY A 268 18.97 -2.08 -18.91
N LEU A 269 17.69 -1.90 -18.54
CA LEU A 269 16.70 -1.29 -19.43
C LEU A 269 16.89 0.21 -19.52
N THR A 270 16.87 0.71 -20.75
CA THR A 270 16.64 2.14 -21.00
C THR A 270 15.22 2.54 -20.60
N ARG A 271 14.97 3.84 -20.44
CA ARG A 271 13.64 4.38 -20.14
C ARG A 271 12.56 3.86 -21.11
N ASN A 272 12.80 4.01 -22.42
CA ASN A 272 11.82 3.66 -23.46
C ASN A 272 11.49 2.16 -23.44
N GLN A 273 12.51 1.31 -23.24
CA GLN A 273 12.32 -0.14 -23.15
C GLN A 273 11.48 -0.54 -21.94
N ALA A 274 11.67 0.12 -20.79
CA ALA A 274 10.83 -0.12 -19.62
C ALA A 274 9.41 0.42 -19.82
N ASP A 275 9.26 1.61 -20.41
CA ASP A 275 7.95 2.22 -20.72
C ASP A 275 7.12 1.30 -21.62
N ASP A 276 7.69 0.70 -22.66
CA ASP A 276 7.01 -0.27 -23.53
C ASP A 276 6.56 -1.53 -22.78
N ARG A 277 7.42 -2.07 -21.90
CA ARG A 277 7.09 -3.26 -21.09
C ARG A 277 6.02 -2.96 -20.04
N ILE A 278 6.09 -1.79 -19.41
CA ILE A 278 5.07 -1.31 -18.47
C ILE A 278 3.75 -1.12 -19.21
N PHE A 279 3.77 -0.55 -20.42
CA PHE A 279 2.58 -0.38 -21.25
C PHE A 279 1.93 -1.72 -21.59
N ILE A 280 2.72 -2.71 -22.05
CA ILE A 280 2.22 -4.06 -22.32
C ILE A 280 1.65 -4.69 -21.04
N ARG A 281 2.39 -4.65 -19.93
CA ARG A 281 1.95 -5.22 -18.64
C ARG A 281 0.62 -4.60 -18.21
N GLU A 282 0.53 -3.28 -18.13
CA GLU A 282 -0.67 -2.58 -17.64
C GLU A 282 -1.87 -2.79 -18.56
N PHE A 283 -1.67 -2.83 -19.89
CA PHE A 283 -2.74 -3.15 -20.83
C PHE A 283 -3.25 -4.58 -20.62
N VAL A 284 -2.35 -5.56 -20.64
CA VAL A 284 -2.70 -6.98 -20.54
C VAL A 284 -3.32 -7.31 -19.18
N LEU A 285 -2.77 -6.74 -18.10
CA LEU A 285 -3.28 -6.88 -16.74
C LEU A 285 -4.70 -6.31 -16.59
N ARG A 286 -5.05 -5.27 -17.34
CA ARG A 286 -6.36 -4.64 -17.29
C ARG A 286 -7.39 -5.36 -18.13
N PHE A 287 -7.04 -5.75 -19.35
CA PHE A 287 -7.98 -6.28 -20.33
C PHE A 287 -7.92 -7.80 -20.47
N SER A 288 -7.25 -8.51 -19.56
CA SER A 288 -7.06 -9.97 -19.62
C SER A 288 -8.35 -10.75 -19.83
N ASP A 289 -9.45 -10.30 -19.23
CA ASP A 289 -10.71 -11.02 -19.17
C ASP A 289 -11.54 -10.88 -20.45
N ILE A 290 -11.31 -9.82 -21.23
CA ILE A 290 -12.01 -9.57 -22.50
C ILE A 290 -11.22 -10.04 -23.74
N LEU A 291 -9.93 -10.36 -23.56
CA LEU A 291 -9.13 -11.01 -24.61
C LEU A 291 -9.68 -12.41 -24.90
N ASP A 292 -9.52 -12.86 -26.15
CA ASP A 292 -10.14 -14.11 -26.61
C ASP A 292 -9.10 -15.03 -27.27
N PRO A 293 -8.60 -16.06 -26.56
CA PRO A 293 -8.98 -16.47 -25.21
C PRO A 293 -8.42 -15.56 -24.13
N ALA A 294 -9.02 -15.61 -22.94
CA ALA A 294 -8.51 -14.91 -21.77
C ALA A 294 -7.11 -15.41 -21.40
N ILE A 295 -6.24 -14.48 -20.99
CA ILE A 295 -4.85 -14.81 -20.65
C ILE A 295 -4.81 -15.47 -19.28
N ALA A 296 -4.19 -16.65 -19.20
CA ALA A 296 -4.06 -17.38 -17.95
C ALA A 296 -3.24 -16.58 -16.91
N LYS A 297 -3.66 -16.66 -15.64
CA LYS A 297 -3.07 -15.90 -14.52
C LYS A 297 -1.55 -16.08 -14.38
N ILE A 298 -1.03 -17.28 -14.65
CA ILE A 298 0.41 -17.55 -14.59
C ILE A 298 1.22 -16.65 -15.53
N TYR A 299 0.70 -16.36 -16.73
CA TYR A 299 1.36 -15.46 -17.67
C TYR A 299 1.24 -13.99 -17.26
N LEU A 300 0.16 -13.62 -16.55
CA LEU A 300 0.03 -12.28 -15.97
C LEU A 300 1.03 -12.06 -14.84
N GLU A 301 1.35 -13.10 -14.07
CA GLU A 301 2.37 -13.05 -13.02
C GLU A 301 3.80 -12.94 -13.60
N GLU A 302 4.08 -13.54 -14.77
CA GLU A 302 5.36 -13.34 -15.47
C GLU A 302 5.59 -11.87 -15.87
N LEU A 303 4.53 -11.14 -16.22
CA LEU A 303 4.62 -9.73 -16.62
C LEU A 303 4.98 -8.80 -15.47
N GLU A 304 4.90 -9.24 -14.21
CA GLU A 304 5.34 -8.45 -13.03
C GLU A 304 6.86 -8.16 -13.04
N PHE A 305 7.62 -8.98 -13.75
CA PHE A 305 9.06 -8.88 -13.88
C PHE A 305 9.43 -8.08 -15.12
N ILE A 306 9.36 -6.75 -15.03
CA ILE A 306 9.67 -5.86 -16.16
C ILE A 306 11.07 -6.12 -16.73
N SER A 307 12.05 -6.45 -15.89
CA SER A 307 13.42 -6.81 -16.33
C SER A 307 13.56 -8.25 -16.85
N GLY A 308 12.54 -9.08 -16.70
CA GLY A 308 12.58 -10.52 -16.93
C GLY A 308 12.93 -11.34 -15.69
N HIS A 309 12.79 -12.66 -15.79
CA HIS A 309 13.10 -13.56 -14.69
C HIS A 309 14.62 -13.72 -14.51
N PRO A 310 15.16 -13.56 -13.29
CA PRO A 310 16.53 -13.89 -13.00
C PRO A 310 16.67 -15.41 -13.12
N ARG A 311 17.45 -15.87 -14.10
CA ARG A 311 17.91 -17.27 -14.09
C ARG A 311 18.88 -17.45 -12.93
N LYS A 312 18.89 -18.66 -12.35
CA LYS A 312 19.88 -18.99 -11.33
C LYS A 312 21.26 -18.83 -11.97
N GLN A 313 22.16 -18.20 -11.22
CA GLN A 313 23.44 -17.63 -11.65
C GLN A 313 24.41 -18.60 -12.34
N ASP A 314 24.12 -19.90 -12.38
CA ASP A 314 24.99 -20.90 -12.99
C ASP A 314 25.10 -20.78 -14.53
N ASP A 315 24.20 -20.02 -15.18
CA ASP A 315 24.24 -19.72 -16.62
C ASP A 315 24.55 -18.24 -16.88
N GLU A 316 25.73 -17.79 -16.43
CA GLU A 316 26.17 -16.38 -16.34
C GLU A 316 26.21 -15.62 -17.69
N GLU A 317 26.05 -16.31 -18.83
CA GLU A 317 26.11 -15.71 -20.18
C GLU A 317 24.77 -15.53 -20.89
N ASP A 318 23.67 -16.10 -20.38
CA ASP A 318 22.40 -16.09 -21.13
C ASP A 318 21.64 -14.77 -20.95
N THR A 319 21.72 -13.91 -21.97
CA THR A 319 20.92 -12.68 -22.10
C THR A 319 19.45 -12.96 -21.74
N ALA A 320 18.96 -12.36 -20.65
CA ALA A 320 17.69 -12.74 -20.04
C ALA A 320 16.49 -12.49 -20.98
N SER A 321 15.76 -13.55 -21.31
CA SER A 321 14.42 -13.44 -21.92
C SER A 321 13.50 -12.64 -20.99
N TRP A 322 12.69 -11.74 -21.55
CA TRP A 322 11.74 -10.94 -20.76
C TRP A 322 10.64 -11.81 -20.17
N VAL A 323 9.88 -12.53 -21.00
CA VAL A 323 8.83 -13.47 -20.57
C VAL A 323 9.00 -14.81 -21.29
N SER A 324 8.25 -15.82 -20.87
CA SER A 324 8.22 -17.09 -21.60
C SER A 324 7.63 -16.92 -23.00
N GLU A 325 8.04 -17.78 -23.94
CA GLU A 325 7.48 -17.78 -25.28
C GLU A 325 5.98 -18.13 -25.27
N ALA A 326 5.55 -18.94 -24.28
CA ALA A 326 4.15 -19.24 -24.03
C ALA A 326 3.33 -18.00 -23.66
N CYS A 327 3.89 -17.10 -22.84
CA CYS A 327 3.29 -15.81 -22.50
C CYS A 327 3.13 -14.93 -23.75
N ILE A 328 4.18 -14.80 -24.58
CA ILE A 328 4.11 -14.07 -25.87
C ILE A 328 2.99 -14.63 -26.76
N LYS A 329 2.96 -15.96 -26.93
CA LYS A 329 1.91 -16.64 -27.70
C LYS A 329 0.51 -16.34 -27.18
N ALA A 330 0.31 -16.42 -25.86
CA ALA A 330 -0.99 -16.14 -25.25
C ALA A 330 -1.46 -14.70 -25.52
N MET A 331 -0.55 -13.72 -25.40
CA MET A 331 -0.83 -12.31 -25.73
C MET A 331 -1.20 -12.14 -27.21
N LEU A 332 -0.41 -12.71 -28.13
CA LEU A 332 -0.67 -12.61 -29.58
C LEU A 332 -2.04 -13.20 -29.97
N ILE A 333 -2.38 -14.38 -29.45
CA ILE A 333 -3.66 -15.04 -29.72
C ILE A 333 -4.81 -14.19 -29.16
N GLY A 334 -4.70 -13.70 -27.92
CA GLY A 334 -5.73 -12.87 -27.30
C GLY A 334 -5.99 -11.55 -28.03
N LEU A 335 -4.91 -10.85 -28.43
CA LEU A 335 -4.97 -9.59 -29.16
C LEU A 335 -5.59 -9.77 -30.56
N LEU A 336 -5.12 -10.76 -31.34
CA LEU A 336 -5.68 -11.05 -32.67
C LEU A 336 -7.13 -11.54 -32.59
N GLY A 337 -7.47 -12.35 -31.57
CA GLY A 337 -8.83 -12.78 -31.32
C GLY A 337 -9.77 -11.60 -31.14
N LEU A 338 -9.36 -10.60 -30.36
CA LEU A 338 -10.13 -9.38 -30.14
C LEU A 338 -10.22 -8.51 -31.40
N LEU A 339 -9.11 -8.29 -32.12
CA LEU A 339 -9.10 -7.55 -33.40
C LEU A 339 -10.03 -8.19 -34.44
N SER A 340 -10.11 -9.52 -34.47
CA SER A 340 -10.96 -10.24 -35.43
C SER A 340 -12.45 -9.96 -35.25
N LYS A 341 -12.88 -9.49 -34.08
CA LYS A 341 -14.29 -9.13 -33.79
C LYS A 341 -14.70 -7.77 -34.35
N ASN A 342 -13.73 -6.86 -34.56
CA ASN A 342 -13.98 -5.49 -35.01
C ASN A 342 -13.53 -5.23 -36.46
N SER A 343 -12.99 -6.25 -37.14
CA SER A 343 -12.47 -6.15 -38.50
C SER A 343 -13.50 -6.60 -39.54
N GLY A 344 -13.36 -6.15 -40.79
CA GLY A 344 -14.18 -6.62 -41.91
C GLY A 344 -14.11 -8.13 -42.09
N ILE A 345 -15.14 -8.73 -42.72
CA ILE A 345 -15.32 -10.20 -42.79
C ILE A 345 -14.07 -10.92 -43.33
N ASN A 346 -13.41 -10.37 -44.35
CA ASN A 346 -12.23 -10.99 -44.97
C ASN A 346 -11.01 -10.94 -44.04
N VAL A 347 -10.72 -9.77 -43.46
CA VAL A 347 -9.62 -9.60 -42.49
C VAL A 347 -9.86 -10.43 -41.23
N SER A 348 -11.11 -10.49 -40.75
CA SER A 348 -11.51 -11.34 -39.62
C SER A 348 -11.23 -12.82 -39.88
N LYS A 349 -11.53 -13.31 -41.10
CA LYS A 349 -11.21 -14.70 -41.50
C LYS A 349 -9.70 -14.96 -41.50
N LEU A 350 -8.90 -14.04 -42.05
CA LEU A 350 -7.43 -14.15 -42.01
C LEU A 350 -6.91 -14.17 -40.58
N MET A 351 -7.31 -13.23 -39.73
CA MET A 351 -6.91 -13.19 -38.32
C MET A 351 -7.27 -14.49 -37.58
N LYS A 352 -8.47 -15.03 -37.81
CA LYS A 352 -8.91 -16.31 -37.22
C LYS A 352 -8.09 -17.51 -37.73
N ALA A 353 -7.73 -17.50 -39.02
CA ALA A 353 -6.83 -18.51 -39.58
C ALA A 353 -5.43 -18.40 -38.94
N THR A 354 -4.86 -17.20 -38.85
CA THR A 354 -3.58 -16.97 -38.15
C THR A 354 -3.64 -17.38 -36.68
N VAL A 355 -4.73 -17.11 -35.97
CA VAL A 355 -4.92 -17.61 -34.59
C VAL A 355 -4.88 -19.14 -34.52
N LYS A 356 -5.45 -19.84 -35.51
CA LYS A 356 -5.37 -21.31 -35.62
C LYS A 356 -3.93 -21.77 -35.86
N ASP A 357 -3.19 -21.06 -36.71
CA ASP A 357 -1.79 -21.36 -37.02
C ASP A 357 -0.86 -21.10 -35.81
N LEU A 358 -1.08 -20.00 -35.07
CA LEU A 358 -0.37 -19.73 -33.83
C LEU A 358 -0.61 -20.84 -32.79
N ARG A 359 -1.83 -21.38 -32.71
CA ARG A 359 -2.12 -22.52 -31.82
C ARG A 359 -1.32 -23.75 -32.21
N SER A 360 -1.24 -24.10 -33.50
CA SER A 360 -0.52 -25.28 -34.00
C SER A 360 1.01 -25.12 -34.03
N ALA A 361 1.53 -23.88 -34.08
CA ALA A 361 2.96 -23.57 -34.17
C ALA A 361 3.81 -24.03 -32.97
N GLY A 362 3.20 -24.47 -31.86
CA GLY A 362 3.90 -24.68 -30.59
C GLY A 362 4.27 -23.34 -29.93
N VAL A 363 5.35 -23.30 -29.13
CA VAL A 363 5.81 -22.06 -28.46
C VAL A 363 6.97 -21.36 -29.19
N ASN A 364 7.39 -21.86 -30.35
CA ASN A 364 8.57 -21.35 -31.07
C ASN A 364 8.36 -19.94 -31.67
N LEU A 365 9.14 -18.95 -31.21
CA LEU A 365 9.01 -17.54 -31.63
C LEU A 365 9.13 -17.32 -33.15
N ASN A 366 10.04 -18.02 -33.84
CA ASN A 366 10.19 -17.93 -35.29
C ASN A 366 8.93 -18.36 -36.05
N LYS A 367 8.28 -19.45 -35.60
CA LYS A 367 7.00 -19.89 -36.18
C LYS A 367 5.87 -18.92 -35.88
N LEU A 368 5.84 -18.34 -34.68
CA LEU A 368 4.87 -17.30 -34.33
C LEU A 368 5.03 -16.08 -35.23
N TRP A 369 6.27 -15.60 -35.42
CA TRP A 369 6.55 -14.49 -36.30
C TRP A 369 6.22 -14.79 -37.76
N ALA A 370 6.56 -15.97 -38.29
CA ALA A 370 6.21 -16.35 -39.66
C ALA A 370 4.70 -16.29 -39.92
N ALA A 371 3.88 -16.73 -38.95
CA ALA A 371 2.42 -16.63 -39.05
C ALA A 371 1.93 -15.17 -39.05
N LEU A 372 2.54 -14.30 -38.24
CA LEU A 372 2.22 -12.86 -38.21
C LEU A 372 2.67 -12.13 -39.47
N ALA A 373 3.87 -12.41 -39.99
CA ALA A 373 4.37 -11.83 -41.22
C ALA A 373 3.45 -12.17 -42.41
N SER A 374 3.03 -13.44 -42.52
CA SER A 374 2.04 -13.86 -43.53
C SER A 374 0.71 -13.11 -43.38
N LEU A 375 0.21 -12.94 -42.15
CA LEU A 375 -1.00 -12.16 -41.89
C LEU A 375 -0.85 -10.71 -42.35
N ARG A 376 0.29 -10.07 -42.05
CA ARG A 376 0.57 -8.69 -42.44
C ARG A 376 0.56 -8.53 -43.97
N ASP A 377 1.21 -9.44 -44.68
CA ASP A 377 1.29 -9.39 -46.14
C ASP A 377 -0.08 -9.65 -46.80
N ASP A 378 -0.87 -10.57 -46.25
CA ASP A 378 -2.20 -10.91 -46.79
C ASP A 378 -3.24 -9.83 -46.50
N VAL A 379 -3.20 -9.19 -45.33
CA VAL A 379 -4.01 -7.98 -45.06
C VAL A 379 -3.55 -6.81 -45.94
N GLY A 380 -2.23 -6.73 -46.19
CA GLY A 380 -1.58 -5.89 -47.20
C GLY A 380 -2.30 -5.86 -48.53
N LYS A 381 -2.59 -7.05 -49.06
CA LYS A 381 -3.18 -7.26 -50.40
C LYS A 381 -4.69 -7.00 -50.47
N LEU A 382 -5.40 -7.14 -49.35
CA LEU A 382 -6.87 -7.08 -49.33
C LEU A 382 -7.45 -5.69 -49.04
N CYS A 383 -6.71 -4.82 -48.36
CA CYS A 383 -7.21 -3.50 -47.99
C CYS A 383 -6.96 -2.46 -49.11
N PRO A 384 -8.00 -1.76 -49.61
CA PRO A 384 -7.79 -0.66 -50.53
C PRO A 384 -7.06 0.50 -49.84
N PRO A 385 -6.33 1.34 -50.60
CA PRO A 385 -5.66 2.52 -50.05
C PRO A 385 -6.69 3.47 -49.41
N GLY A 386 -6.60 3.67 -48.09
CA GLY A 386 -7.44 4.60 -47.32
C GLY A 386 -8.21 3.99 -46.15
N GLU A 387 -8.31 2.66 -46.06
CA GLU A 387 -8.84 2.00 -44.86
C GLU A 387 -7.74 1.77 -43.81
N ALA A 388 -8.11 1.75 -42.53
CA ALA A 388 -7.19 1.50 -41.43
C ALA A 388 -6.62 0.07 -41.56
N GLN A 389 -5.39 -0.02 -42.07
CA GLN A 389 -4.70 -1.28 -42.30
C GLN A 389 -4.09 -1.79 -40.99
N LEU A 390 -4.19 -3.09 -40.72
CA LEU A 390 -3.46 -3.70 -39.62
C LEU A 390 -1.96 -3.69 -39.96
N THR A 391 -1.24 -2.74 -39.39
CA THR A 391 0.21 -2.62 -39.54
C THR A 391 0.91 -2.84 -38.22
N PHE A 392 1.98 -3.62 -38.24
CA PHE A 392 2.90 -3.75 -37.12
C PHE A 392 4.34 -3.90 -37.62
N PRO A 393 5.32 -3.38 -36.87
CA PRO A 393 6.73 -3.43 -37.25
C PRO A 393 7.28 -4.85 -37.22
N ASP A 394 8.46 -5.04 -37.78
CA ASP A 394 9.22 -6.27 -37.59
C ASP A 394 9.72 -6.38 -36.14
N PRO A 395 9.98 -7.61 -35.64
CA PRO A 395 10.67 -7.82 -34.39
C PRO A 395 12.03 -7.12 -34.40
N LEU A 396 12.50 -6.69 -33.22
CA LEU A 396 13.86 -6.14 -33.10
C LEU A 396 14.89 -7.16 -33.59
N PRO A 397 16.01 -6.74 -34.18
CA PRO A 397 17.09 -7.67 -34.50
C PRO A 397 17.61 -8.33 -33.22
N PRO A 398 18.12 -9.57 -33.30
CA PRO A 398 18.75 -10.22 -32.15
C PRO A 398 19.95 -9.37 -31.69
N SER A 399 20.19 -9.34 -30.39
CA SER A 399 21.40 -8.70 -29.87
C SER A 399 22.64 -9.35 -30.50
N ALA A 400 23.73 -8.58 -30.67
CA ALA A 400 24.96 -9.11 -31.27
C ALA A 400 25.45 -10.38 -30.54
N PHE A 401 25.28 -10.43 -29.23
CA PHE A 401 25.60 -11.59 -28.41
C PHE A 401 24.69 -12.80 -28.72
N SER A 402 23.36 -12.59 -28.75
CA SER A 402 22.40 -13.64 -29.10
C SER A 402 22.56 -14.14 -30.54
N ALA A 403 22.99 -13.28 -31.45
CA ALA A 403 23.26 -13.66 -32.84
C ALA A 403 24.47 -14.60 -32.94
N ALA A 404 25.48 -14.43 -32.09
CA ALA A 404 26.66 -15.31 -32.05
C ALA A 404 26.36 -16.68 -31.42
N THR A 405 25.52 -16.72 -30.38
CA THR A 405 25.15 -17.96 -29.69
C THR A 405 24.05 -18.76 -30.38
N ALA A 406 23.23 -18.10 -31.20
CA ALA A 406 22.27 -18.76 -32.07
C ALA A 406 23.00 -19.61 -33.13
N ARG A 407 23.36 -20.85 -32.76
CA ARG A 407 23.89 -21.82 -33.71
C ARG A 407 22.91 -21.90 -34.89
N PRO A 408 23.36 -21.62 -36.12
CA PRO A 408 22.48 -21.69 -37.28
C PRO A 408 21.93 -23.11 -37.35
N LEU A 409 20.65 -23.25 -37.01
CA LEU A 409 19.95 -24.53 -37.10
C LEU A 409 19.95 -24.91 -38.57
N ARG A 410 20.87 -25.80 -38.93
CA ARG A 410 21.27 -26.18 -40.29
C ARG A 410 20.13 -26.66 -41.19
N ASN A 411 18.93 -26.86 -40.64
CA ASN A 411 17.79 -27.44 -41.33
C ASN A 411 16.73 -26.44 -41.81
N THR A 412 16.92 -25.14 -41.61
CA THR A 412 15.98 -24.15 -42.12
C THR A 412 16.70 -23.29 -43.17
N ARG A 413 16.68 -23.75 -44.43
CA ARG A 413 16.90 -22.90 -45.61
C ARG A 413 15.74 -21.90 -45.70
N GLN A 414 15.63 -21.00 -44.73
CA GLN A 414 14.62 -19.95 -44.75
C GLN A 414 14.93 -19.02 -45.92
N LEU A 415 13.88 -18.54 -46.58
CA LEU A 415 13.95 -17.49 -47.59
C LEU A 415 14.87 -16.38 -47.07
N GLU A 416 15.72 -15.84 -47.95
CA GLU A 416 16.80 -14.88 -47.64
C GLU A 416 16.35 -13.59 -46.90
N ASN A 417 15.04 -13.41 -46.65
CA ASN A 417 14.44 -12.22 -46.02
C ASN A 417 13.70 -12.49 -44.69
N SER A 418 13.77 -13.67 -44.07
CA SER A 418 13.04 -13.90 -42.80
C SER A 418 13.81 -13.42 -41.57
N VAL A 419 13.21 -12.50 -40.81
CA VAL A 419 13.72 -12.05 -39.50
C VAL A 419 13.76 -13.22 -38.51
N ASN A 420 14.94 -13.50 -37.95
CA ASN A 420 15.13 -14.54 -36.92
C ASN A 420 14.84 -13.97 -35.53
N VAL A 421 13.85 -14.55 -34.85
CA VAL A 421 13.41 -14.19 -33.50
C VAL A 421 13.95 -15.21 -32.50
N VAL A 422 14.98 -14.82 -31.77
CA VAL A 422 15.69 -15.66 -30.79
C VAL A 422 15.12 -15.45 -29.38
N GLN A 423 14.65 -14.24 -29.07
CA GLN A 423 14.23 -13.85 -27.71
C GLN A 423 12.88 -13.15 -27.69
N SER A 424 12.15 -13.31 -26.58
CA SER A 424 10.84 -12.68 -26.37
C SER A 424 10.87 -11.15 -26.42
N ILE A 425 12.00 -10.53 -26.02
CA ILE A 425 12.20 -9.07 -26.06
C ILE A 425 12.07 -8.51 -27.48
N GLN A 426 12.44 -9.28 -28.51
CA GLN A 426 12.37 -8.84 -29.89
C GLN A 426 10.92 -8.61 -30.33
N MET A 427 9.94 -9.25 -29.68
CA MET A 427 8.52 -9.15 -30.00
C MET A 427 7.84 -7.92 -29.38
N ILE A 428 8.52 -7.12 -28.57
CA ILE A 428 7.94 -5.94 -27.89
C ILE A 428 7.31 -4.95 -28.90
N PRO A 429 7.99 -4.49 -29.98
CA PRO A 429 7.39 -3.54 -30.91
C PRO A 429 6.13 -4.08 -31.60
N VAL A 430 6.10 -5.38 -31.89
CA VAL A 430 4.94 -6.07 -32.47
C VAL A 430 3.77 -6.01 -31.49
N LEU A 431 4.00 -6.35 -30.22
CA LEU A 431 2.97 -6.32 -29.17
C LEU A 431 2.44 -4.90 -28.93
N VAL A 432 3.31 -3.91 -28.82
CA VAL A 432 2.93 -2.49 -28.64
C VAL A 432 2.03 -2.04 -29.80
N SER A 433 2.41 -2.34 -31.04
CA SER A 433 1.62 -1.98 -32.22
C SER A 433 0.24 -2.67 -32.23
N LEU A 434 0.18 -3.97 -31.93
CA LEU A 434 -1.09 -4.70 -31.85
C LEU A 434 -1.99 -4.17 -30.72
N ILE A 435 -1.41 -3.79 -29.58
CA ILE A 435 -2.15 -3.17 -28.48
C ILE A 435 -2.74 -1.83 -28.92
N HIS A 436 -1.99 -1.00 -29.65
CA HIS A 436 -2.51 0.25 -30.20
C HIS A 436 -3.69 0.01 -31.14
N SER A 437 -3.61 -0.98 -32.05
CA SER A 437 -4.75 -1.35 -32.90
C SER A 437 -5.95 -1.84 -32.08
N VAL A 438 -5.70 -2.61 -31.01
CA VAL A 438 -6.77 -3.10 -30.13
C VAL A 438 -7.47 -1.97 -29.38
N LEU A 439 -6.73 -0.96 -28.92
CA LEU A 439 -7.29 0.19 -28.19
C LEU A 439 -8.33 0.98 -29.00
N GLU A 440 -8.32 0.86 -30.33
CA GLU A 440 -9.29 1.51 -31.22
C GLU A 440 -10.58 0.69 -31.43
N THR A 441 -10.61 -0.56 -30.93
CA THR A 441 -11.73 -1.47 -31.15
C THR A 441 -12.95 -1.13 -30.27
N THR A 442 -14.14 -1.46 -30.76
CA THR A 442 -15.40 -1.25 -30.04
C THR A 442 -15.47 -2.01 -28.71
N PRO A 443 -15.07 -3.29 -28.61
CA PRO A 443 -15.09 -4.01 -27.33
C PRO A 443 -14.28 -3.34 -26.21
N ILE A 444 -13.12 -2.74 -26.52
CA ILE A 444 -12.32 -2.01 -25.53
C ILE A 444 -13.04 -0.75 -25.06
N ARG A 445 -13.69 -0.02 -25.97
CA ARG A 445 -14.49 1.16 -25.60
C ARG A 445 -15.67 0.79 -24.70
N GLU A 446 -16.38 -0.28 -25.04
CA GLU A 446 -17.48 -0.81 -24.23
C GLU A 446 -17.00 -1.26 -22.85
N ASP A 447 -15.85 -1.91 -22.76
CA ASP A 447 -15.24 -2.31 -21.49
C ASP A 447 -14.84 -1.11 -20.63
N ILE A 448 -14.25 -0.06 -21.23
CA ILE A 448 -13.94 1.19 -20.52
C ILE A 448 -15.22 1.84 -19.96
N ASP A 449 -16.29 1.89 -20.76
CA ASP A 449 -17.57 2.44 -20.33
C ASP A 449 -18.25 1.59 -19.25
N GLN A 450 -18.13 0.26 -19.35
CA GLN A 450 -18.62 -0.67 -18.34
C GLN A 450 -17.82 -0.54 -17.04
N CYS A 451 -16.50 -0.45 -17.11
CA CYS A 451 -15.62 -0.16 -15.97
C CYS A 451 -16.02 1.13 -15.25
N ALA A 452 -16.45 2.17 -15.97
CA ALA A 452 -16.92 3.41 -15.35
C ALA A 452 -18.23 3.22 -14.57
N LYS A 453 -19.10 2.27 -14.98
CA LYS A 453 -20.29 1.87 -14.22
C LYS A 453 -19.91 1.01 -13.02
N ASP A 454 -19.07 0.00 -13.24
CA ASP A 454 -18.61 -0.91 -12.20
C ASP A 454 -17.85 -0.17 -11.09
N SER A 455 -17.09 0.87 -11.43
CA SER A 455 -16.43 1.76 -10.47
C SER A 455 -17.43 2.47 -9.54
N LYS A 456 -18.60 2.87 -10.04
CA LYS A 456 -19.66 3.51 -9.24
C LYS A 456 -20.35 2.51 -8.31
N ASP A 457 -20.60 1.31 -8.80
CA ASP A 457 -21.18 0.23 -8.01
C ASP A 457 -20.20 -0.22 -6.92
N PHE A 458 -18.93 -0.32 -7.26
CA PHE A 458 -17.87 -0.57 -6.31
C PHE A 458 -17.75 0.55 -5.24
N ALA A 459 -17.84 1.82 -5.64
CA ALA A 459 -17.88 2.93 -4.69
C ALA A 459 -19.14 2.90 -3.78
N ARG A 460 -20.22 2.25 -4.22
CA ARG A 460 -21.40 1.97 -3.38
C ARG A 460 -21.09 0.89 -2.36
N ASP A 461 -20.44 -0.20 -2.78
CA ASP A 461 -20.03 -1.30 -1.90
C ASP A 461 -19.04 -0.85 -0.82
N VAL A 462 -18.09 0.02 -1.15
CA VAL A 462 -17.16 0.62 -0.19
C VAL A 462 -17.89 1.46 0.86
N ARG A 463 -18.87 2.28 0.43
CA ARG A 463 -19.71 3.07 1.35
C ARG A 463 -20.57 2.18 2.23
N GLU A 464 -21.12 1.10 1.67
CA GLU A 464 -21.94 0.14 2.38
C GLU A 464 -21.14 -0.65 3.41
N ALA A 465 -19.97 -1.18 3.03
CA ALA A 465 -19.03 -1.83 3.95
C ALA A 465 -18.64 -0.90 5.11
N THR A 466 -18.37 0.37 4.80
CA THR A 466 -18.08 1.41 5.81
C THR A 466 -19.27 1.67 6.73
N ARG A 467 -20.49 1.75 6.19
CA ARG A 467 -21.73 1.91 6.96
C ARG A 467 -21.93 0.75 7.93
N ILE A 468 -21.84 -0.49 7.44
CA ILE A 468 -22.01 -1.70 8.26
C ILE A 468 -20.95 -1.76 9.37
N GLU A 469 -19.70 -1.42 9.07
CA GLU A 469 -18.64 -1.38 10.08
C GLU A 469 -18.86 -0.28 11.13
N ASN A 470 -19.36 0.89 10.73
CA ASN A 470 -19.72 1.96 11.65
C ASN A 470 -20.91 1.57 12.54
N GLU A 471 -21.92 0.91 12.01
CA GLU A 471 -23.06 0.40 12.79
C GLU A 471 -22.63 -0.67 13.80
N ARG A 472 -21.74 -1.58 13.38
CA ARG A 472 -21.10 -2.53 14.29
C ARG A 472 -20.35 -1.80 15.41
N TRP A 473 -19.59 -0.77 15.06
CA TRP A 473 -18.83 0.02 16.03
C TRP A 473 -19.72 0.76 17.02
N GLU A 474 -20.82 1.37 16.57
CA GLU A 474 -21.76 2.06 17.46
C GLU A 474 -22.44 1.07 18.43
N LYS A 475 -22.74 -0.17 18.02
CA LYS A 475 -23.21 -1.22 18.94
C LYS A 475 -22.16 -1.56 20.00
N VAL A 476 -20.91 -1.80 19.58
CA VAL A 476 -19.79 -2.12 20.49
C VAL A 476 -19.48 -0.95 21.44
N LYS A 477 -19.60 0.28 20.96
CA LYS A 477 -19.41 1.51 21.73
C LYS A 477 -20.55 1.69 22.73
N GLY A 478 -21.80 1.41 22.33
CA GLY A 478 -22.95 1.37 23.23
C GLY A 478 -22.76 0.37 24.37
N GLU A 479 -22.34 -0.87 24.08
CA GLU A 479 -21.98 -1.87 25.11
C GLU A 479 -20.87 -1.40 26.06
N MET A 480 -19.89 -0.64 25.55
CA MET A 480 -18.82 -0.07 26.36
C MET A 480 -19.31 1.05 27.29
N GLU A 481 -20.37 1.76 26.91
CA GLU A 481 -20.98 2.85 27.68
C GLU A 481 -22.00 2.34 28.70
N THR A 482 -22.74 1.28 28.36
CA THR A 482 -23.75 0.64 29.22
C THR A 482 -23.17 -0.36 30.21
N ALA A 483 -21.93 -0.82 30.02
CA ALA A 483 -21.24 -1.67 30.98
C ALA A 483 -21.33 -1.03 32.38
N PRO A 484 -21.92 -1.74 33.37
CA PRO A 484 -22.29 -1.16 34.65
C PRO A 484 -21.07 -0.49 35.26
N LYS A 485 -21.19 0.83 35.45
CA LYS A 485 -20.26 1.61 36.27
C LYS A 485 -20.58 1.28 37.73
N ASP A 486 -20.36 0.03 38.14
CA ASP A 486 -20.63 -0.40 39.51
C ASP A 486 -19.85 0.50 40.44
N LYS A 487 -20.58 1.41 41.09
CA LYS A 487 -20.01 2.43 41.98
C LYS A 487 -19.27 1.79 43.16
N ALA A 488 -19.61 0.54 43.50
CA ALA A 488 -18.98 -0.25 44.55
C ALA A 488 -17.60 -0.84 44.16
N GLN A 489 -17.25 -0.93 42.87
CA GLN A 489 -15.95 -1.43 42.40
C GLN A 489 -14.94 -0.32 42.06
N ARG A 490 -15.26 0.94 42.33
CA ARG A 490 -14.39 2.08 42.00
C ARG A 490 -13.11 2.16 42.82
N ASP A 491 -13.09 1.56 44.01
CA ASP A 491 -11.94 1.64 44.92
C ASP A 491 -10.85 0.61 44.62
N GLU A 492 -11.14 -0.42 43.82
CA GLU A 492 -10.13 -1.34 43.30
C GLU A 492 -9.46 -0.80 42.01
N LYS A 493 -8.43 0.03 42.20
CA LYS A 493 -7.56 0.56 41.12
C LYS A 493 -7.11 -0.43 40.01
N PRO A 494 -6.91 -1.74 40.24
CA PRO A 494 -6.50 -2.66 39.18
C PRO A 494 -7.54 -2.86 38.05
N PHE A 495 -8.84 -2.79 38.36
CA PHE A 495 -9.90 -3.17 37.41
C PHE A 495 -10.13 -2.13 36.30
N LEU A 496 -10.03 -0.84 36.62
CA LEU A 496 -10.17 0.28 35.68
C LEU A 496 -9.15 0.25 34.53
N THR A 497 -7.93 -0.25 34.79
CA THR A 497 -6.87 -0.34 33.78
C THR A 497 -7.21 -1.39 32.71
N ILE A 498 -7.83 -2.51 33.09
CA ILE A 498 -8.13 -3.62 32.18
C ILE A 498 -9.22 -3.21 31.18
N ASN A 499 -10.31 -2.59 31.64
CA ASN A 499 -11.40 -2.14 30.75
C ASN A 499 -10.94 -1.03 29.80
N PHE A 500 -10.07 -0.12 30.25
CA PHE A 500 -9.48 0.89 29.36
C PHE A 500 -8.66 0.27 28.24
N VAL A 501 -7.82 -0.72 28.55
CA VAL A 501 -7.00 -1.43 27.54
C VAL A 501 -7.89 -2.20 26.56
N LYS A 502 -8.92 -2.90 27.03
CA LYS A 502 -9.91 -3.58 26.17
C LYS A 502 -10.64 -2.61 25.24
N ASN A 503 -11.10 -1.47 25.77
CA ASN A 503 -11.81 -0.44 25.00
C ASN A 503 -10.89 0.24 23.97
N ARG A 504 -9.60 0.42 24.29
CA ARG A 504 -8.60 0.88 23.33
C ARG A 504 -8.38 -0.15 22.22
N ALA A 505 -8.26 -1.44 22.56
CA ALA A 505 -8.11 -2.50 21.56
C ALA A 505 -9.32 -2.56 20.62
N LYS A 506 -10.55 -2.51 21.14
CA LYS A 506 -11.79 -2.43 20.33
C LYS A 506 -11.78 -1.25 19.35
N ARG A 507 -11.38 -0.05 19.80
CA ARG A 507 -11.21 1.14 18.92
C ARG A 507 -10.16 0.94 17.82
N MET A 508 -9.03 0.33 18.17
CA MET A 508 -7.96 0.06 17.20
C MET A 508 -8.43 -0.95 16.15
N VAL A 509 -9.18 -1.97 16.55
CA VAL A 509 -9.78 -2.95 15.63
C VAL A 509 -10.73 -2.28 14.65
N HIS A 510 -11.65 -1.44 15.12
CA HIS A 510 -12.55 -0.68 14.23
C HIS A 510 -11.79 0.20 13.24
N ARG A 511 -10.82 1.01 13.72
CA ARG A 511 -9.97 1.83 12.84
C ARG A 511 -9.24 1.00 11.80
N SER A 512 -8.73 -0.18 12.19
CA SER A 512 -8.08 -1.09 11.25
C SER A 512 -9.04 -1.66 10.21
N GLN A 513 -10.30 -1.94 10.56
CA GLN A 513 -11.30 -2.40 9.58
C GLN A 513 -11.66 -1.32 8.57
N ILE A 514 -11.84 -0.06 9.01
CA ILE A 514 -12.05 1.08 8.11
C ILE A 514 -10.84 1.28 7.19
N LEU A 515 -9.62 1.20 7.74
CA LEU A 515 -8.40 1.28 6.93
C LEU A 515 -8.30 0.16 5.90
N ASN A 516 -8.69 -1.07 6.26
CA ASN A 516 -8.73 -2.20 5.33
C ASN A 516 -9.74 -1.95 4.19
N ILE A 517 -10.92 -1.40 4.49
CA ILE A 517 -11.94 -1.07 3.48
C ILE A 517 -11.40 0.00 2.50
N ASP A 518 -10.80 1.07 3.04
CA ASP A 518 -10.20 2.15 2.23
C ASP A 518 -9.02 1.64 1.36
N SER A 519 -8.16 0.80 1.93
CA SER A 519 -6.99 0.28 1.22
C SER A 519 -7.38 -0.71 0.11
N CYS A 520 -8.37 -1.59 0.35
CA CYS A 520 -8.94 -2.44 -0.68
C CYS A 520 -9.59 -1.61 -1.80
N SER A 521 -10.28 -0.52 -1.43
CA SER A 521 -10.84 0.43 -2.40
C SER A 521 -9.76 1.01 -3.32
N LYS A 522 -8.64 1.46 -2.75
CA LYS A 522 -7.49 1.98 -3.50
C LYS A 522 -6.91 0.93 -4.46
N ILE A 523 -6.74 -0.32 -4.02
CA ILE A 523 -6.23 -1.41 -4.90
C ILE A 523 -7.14 -1.63 -6.10
N ILE A 524 -8.45 -1.73 -5.89
CA ILE A 524 -9.40 -2.05 -6.95
C ILE A 524 -9.65 -0.86 -7.87
N SER A 525 -9.59 0.36 -7.34
CA SER A 525 -9.75 1.59 -8.14
C SER A 525 -8.77 1.65 -9.32
N LYS A 526 -7.59 1.03 -9.19
CA LYS A 526 -6.58 0.96 -10.25
C LYS A 526 -7.02 0.12 -11.46
N SER A 527 -7.91 -0.87 -11.28
CA SER A 527 -8.48 -1.63 -12.41
C SER A 527 -9.33 -0.79 -13.35
N PHE A 528 -9.91 0.30 -12.85
CA PHE A 528 -10.82 1.15 -13.62
C PHE A 528 -10.14 2.33 -14.29
N VAL A 529 -8.82 2.48 -14.13
CA VAL A 529 -8.08 3.60 -14.71
C VAL A 529 -7.97 3.42 -16.23
N PRO A 530 -8.42 4.39 -17.05
CA PRO A 530 -8.43 4.26 -18.51
C PRO A 530 -7.06 4.08 -19.16
N ARG A 531 -6.01 4.65 -18.57
CA ARG A 531 -4.63 4.56 -19.07
C ARG A 531 -3.67 4.62 -17.89
N PHE A 532 -2.66 3.76 -17.91
CA PHE A 532 -1.54 3.89 -17.01
C PHE A 532 -0.82 5.22 -17.26
N THR A 533 -0.37 5.87 -16.19
CA THR A 533 0.41 7.11 -16.24
C THR A 533 1.46 7.08 -15.14
N THR A 534 2.59 7.72 -15.39
CA THR A 534 3.61 7.99 -14.35
C THR A 534 3.01 8.83 -13.23
N LEU A 535 3.50 8.68 -12.00
CA LEU A 535 3.09 9.54 -10.87
C LEU A 535 3.42 11.02 -11.13
N GLY A 536 4.49 11.28 -11.87
CA GLY A 536 4.90 12.62 -12.25
C GLY A 536 6.40 12.73 -12.47
N VAL A 537 6.82 13.97 -12.70
CA VAL A 537 8.22 14.36 -12.88
C VAL A 537 8.54 15.44 -11.86
N ASP A 538 9.70 15.34 -11.21
CA ASP A 538 10.15 16.39 -10.29
C ASP A 538 10.89 17.54 -10.99
N ASP A 539 11.42 18.48 -10.20
CA ASP A 539 12.16 19.66 -10.67
C ASP A 539 13.48 19.33 -11.37
N GLU A 540 14.02 18.13 -11.17
CA GLU A 540 15.27 17.66 -11.80
C GLU A 540 15.02 16.71 -12.97
N GLY A 541 13.77 16.55 -13.41
CA GLY A 541 13.41 15.70 -14.53
C GLY A 541 13.33 14.20 -14.20
N ARG A 542 13.44 13.81 -12.92
CA ARG A 542 13.25 12.41 -12.54
C ARG A 542 11.80 12.01 -12.68
N THR A 543 11.56 10.89 -13.34
CA THR A 543 10.21 10.37 -13.59
C THR A 543 9.88 9.25 -12.62
N TYR A 544 8.74 9.34 -11.94
CA TYR A 544 8.31 8.41 -10.90
C TYR A 544 7.21 7.48 -11.41
N TYR A 545 7.33 6.19 -11.12
CA TYR A 545 6.43 5.14 -11.56
C TYR A 545 5.90 4.35 -10.35
N ALA A 546 4.59 4.08 -10.37
CA ALA A 546 3.93 3.17 -9.43
C ALA A 546 2.97 2.29 -10.20
N LEU A 547 3.35 1.02 -10.40
CA LEU A 547 2.57 0.08 -11.18
C LEU A 547 1.33 -0.40 -10.42
N SER A 548 0.31 -0.80 -11.17
CA SER A 548 -0.94 -1.34 -10.61
C SER A 548 -0.67 -2.63 -9.83
N PRO A 549 -1.40 -2.91 -8.73
CA PRO A 549 -1.26 -4.17 -7.99
C PRO A 549 -1.57 -5.40 -8.85
N SER A 550 -0.95 -6.53 -8.50
CA SER A 550 -1.10 -7.80 -9.20
C SER A 550 -2.55 -8.30 -9.23
N VAL A 551 -2.90 -9.19 -10.18
CA VAL A 551 -4.24 -9.81 -10.28
C VAL A 551 -4.67 -10.45 -8.95
N ALA A 552 -3.77 -11.21 -8.31
CA ALA A 552 -4.07 -11.90 -7.07
C ALA A 552 -4.44 -10.94 -5.93
N GLU A 553 -3.77 -9.79 -5.85
CA GLU A 553 -4.09 -8.76 -4.86
C GLU A 553 -5.43 -8.08 -5.15
N ARG A 554 -5.71 -7.78 -6.43
CA ARG A 554 -6.98 -7.17 -6.85
C ARG A 554 -8.16 -8.09 -6.58
N GLU A 555 -8.05 -9.37 -6.91
CA GLU A 555 -9.09 -10.37 -6.61
C GLU A 555 -9.34 -10.53 -5.10
N ALA A 556 -8.28 -10.56 -4.28
CA ALA A 556 -8.40 -10.68 -2.83
C ALA A 556 -9.02 -9.43 -2.19
N ALA A 557 -8.65 -8.24 -2.67
CA ALA A 557 -9.27 -6.99 -2.25
C ALA A 557 -10.76 -6.97 -2.61
N PHE A 558 -11.11 -7.44 -3.82
CA PHE A 558 -12.49 -7.44 -4.30
C PHE A 558 -13.36 -8.38 -3.47
N GLU A 559 -12.88 -9.60 -3.22
CA GLU A 559 -13.58 -10.55 -2.35
C GLU A 559 -13.72 -10.00 -0.92
N TYR A 560 -12.66 -9.37 -0.37
CA TYR A 560 -12.75 -8.76 0.95
C TYR A 560 -13.88 -7.73 1.04
N LEU A 561 -14.00 -6.84 0.04
CA LEU A 561 -15.03 -5.81 0.05
C LEU A 561 -16.43 -6.37 -0.18
N GLN A 562 -16.58 -7.36 -1.06
CA GLN A 562 -17.85 -8.05 -1.25
C GLN A 562 -18.34 -8.71 0.05
N VAL A 563 -17.42 -9.32 0.82
CA VAL A 563 -17.75 -9.90 2.12
C VAL A 563 -18.01 -8.81 3.16
N ALA A 564 -17.26 -7.70 3.13
CA ALA A 564 -17.44 -6.59 4.07
C ALA A 564 -18.76 -5.83 3.86
N SER A 565 -19.21 -5.68 2.61
CA SER A 565 -20.49 -5.05 2.24
C SER A 565 -21.69 -5.99 2.44
N SER A 566 -21.46 -7.30 2.59
CA SER A 566 -22.52 -8.25 2.93
C SER A 566 -22.83 -8.25 4.43
N GLU A 567 -24.11 -8.39 4.78
CA GLU A 567 -24.52 -8.67 6.17
C GLU A 567 -24.19 -10.11 6.60
N LYS A 568 -24.11 -11.04 5.64
CA LYS A 568 -23.86 -12.46 5.91
C LYS A 568 -22.42 -12.67 6.39
N HIS A 569 -22.27 -13.52 7.40
CA HIS A 569 -20.95 -13.91 7.88
C HIS A 569 -20.27 -14.86 6.90
N MET A 570 -19.46 -14.31 6.01
CA MET A 570 -18.55 -15.08 5.18
C MET A 570 -17.11 -14.70 5.53
N LYS A 571 -16.17 -15.62 5.31
CA LYS A 571 -14.74 -15.33 5.40
C LYS A 571 -14.21 -15.21 3.97
N PRO A 572 -13.34 -14.22 3.67
CA PRO A 572 -12.68 -14.17 2.38
C PRO A 572 -11.86 -15.45 2.20
N LYS A 573 -12.01 -16.10 1.04
CA LYS A 573 -11.33 -17.35 0.68
C LYS A 573 -9.96 -17.06 0.08
N LYS A 574 -9.86 -16.02 -0.76
CA LYS A 574 -8.60 -15.61 -1.39
C LYS A 574 -7.80 -14.76 -0.42
N LYS A 575 -6.54 -15.16 -0.23
CA LYS A 575 -5.52 -14.32 0.40
C LYS A 575 -4.66 -13.73 -0.70
N GLY A 576 -4.45 -12.42 -0.65
CA GLY A 576 -3.49 -11.78 -1.55
C GLY A 576 -2.08 -12.29 -1.26
N ARG A 577 -1.23 -12.31 -2.28
CA ARG A 577 0.20 -12.57 -2.11
C ARG A 577 0.81 -11.48 -1.21
N VAL A 578 1.66 -11.87 -0.28
CA VAL A 578 2.52 -10.96 0.49
C VAL A 578 3.94 -11.35 0.13
N LEU A 579 4.71 -10.41 -0.41
CA LEU A 579 6.12 -10.64 -0.68
C LEU A 579 6.92 -10.64 0.63
N SER A 580 7.92 -11.50 0.69
CA SER A 580 8.88 -11.46 1.80
C SER A 580 9.64 -10.13 1.80
N THR A 581 10.30 -9.83 2.92
CA THR A 581 11.18 -8.66 3.03
C THR A 581 12.35 -8.74 2.05
N GLU A 582 12.87 -9.94 1.83
CA GLU A 582 13.98 -10.25 0.93
C GLU A 582 13.55 -10.03 -0.52
N ASP A 583 12.41 -10.61 -0.95
CA ASP A 583 11.91 -10.45 -2.33
C ASP A 583 11.67 -8.98 -2.69
N ARG A 584 11.18 -8.17 -1.74
CA ARG A 584 10.96 -6.73 -1.94
C ARG A 584 12.26 -5.97 -2.07
N ARG A 585 13.28 -6.35 -1.31
CA ARG A 585 14.61 -5.74 -1.35
C ARG A 585 15.28 -5.97 -2.70
N GLU A 586 15.01 -7.09 -3.35
CA GLU A 586 15.54 -7.39 -4.69
C GLU A 586 14.96 -6.50 -5.80
N LEU A 587 13.87 -5.77 -5.54
CA LEU A 587 13.23 -4.85 -6.50
C LEU A 587 12.85 -5.53 -7.84
N ARG A 588 12.45 -6.81 -7.77
CA ARG A 588 12.09 -7.62 -8.96
C ARG A 588 10.64 -7.49 -9.37
N ASP A 589 9.74 -7.37 -8.39
CA ASP A 589 8.29 -7.24 -8.61
C ASP A 589 7.89 -5.76 -8.61
N TRP A 590 7.75 -5.19 -9.81
CA TRP A 590 7.60 -3.74 -10.00
C TRP A 590 6.30 -3.17 -9.41
N SER A 591 5.34 -4.03 -9.05
CA SER A 591 4.12 -3.62 -8.36
C SER A 591 4.33 -3.30 -6.87
N TRP A 592 5.50 -3.60 -6.29
CA TRP A 592 5.78 -3.51 -4.85
C TRP A 592 6.76 -2.40 -4.43
N PHE A 593 7.15 -1.52 -5.36
CA PHE A 593 8.01 -0.38 -5.08
C PHE A 593 7.71 0.81 -6.00
N ILE A 594 8.26 1.98 -5.67
CA ILE A 594 8.31 3.14 -6.57
C ILE A 594 9.58 3.04 -7.40
N ALA A 595 9.45 2.95 -8.73
CA ALA A 595 10.58 3.04 -9.65
C ALA A 595 10.81 4.50 -10.06
N VAL A 596 12.06 4.92 -10.16
CA VAL A 596 12.45 6.28 -10.53
C VAL A 596 13.51 6.21 -11.61
N TRP A 597 13.23 6.82 -12.76
CA TRP A 597 14.23 7.01 -13.81
C TRP A 597 14.84 8.40 -13.70
N GLY A 598 16.17 8.47 -13.66
CA GLY A 598 16.92 9.72 -13.75
C GLY A 598 18.23 9.69 -12.96
N LYS A 599 18.79 10.88 -12.72
CA LYS A 599 20.06 11.04 -12.00
C LYS A 599 19.83 11.01 -10.50
N ILE A 600 20.73 10.35 -9.78
CA ILE A 600 20.76 10.43 -8.32
C ILE A 600 21.02 11.90 -7.92
N PRO A 601 20.32 12.47 -6.93
CA PRO A 601 20.66 13.78 -6.43
C PRO A 601 22.14 13.81 -6.01
N PRO A 602 22.88 14.91 -6.27
CA PRO A 602 24.23 15.05 -5.77
C PRO A 602 24.21 14.85 -4.26
N LEU A 603 24.98 13.87 -3.78
CA LEU A 603 25.11 13.57 -2.36
C LEU A 603 25.57 14.84 -1.63
N SER A 604 25.08 15.01 -0.40
CA SER A 604 25.56 16.12 0.41
C SER A 604 27.09 16.01 0.61
N PRO A 605 27.83 17.11 0.75
CA PRO A 605 29.28 17.07 0.99
C PRO A 605 29.65 16.17 2.18
N GLU A 606 28.78 16.08 3.19
CA GLU A 606 28.95 15.22 4.36
C GLU A 606 28.81 13.72 4.04
N GLU A 607 27.93 13.35 3.11
CA GLU A 607 27.78 11.96 2.63
C GLU A 607 28.92 11.58 1.69
N ASN A 608 29.35 12.51 0.83
CA ASN A 608 30.54 12.30 -0.01
C ASN A 608 31.80 12.09 0.84
N ALA A 609 32.01 12.90 1.89
CA ALA A 609 33.15 12.73 2.79
C ALA A 609 33.17 11.35 3.46
N LYS A 610 32.01 10.83 3.87
CA LYS A 610 31.91 9.48 4.47
C LYS A 610 32.12 8.35 3.46
N LYS A 611 31.76 8.56 2.19
CA LYS A 611 31.99 7.55 1.15
C LYS A 611 33.48 7.43 0.82
N ILE A 612 34.18 8.57 0.74
CA ILE A 612 35.63 8.62 0.47
C ILE A 612 36.44 7.86 1.55
N GLU A 613 36.01 7.87 2.82
CA GLU A 613 36.74 7.18 3.89
C GLU A 613 36.62 5.63 3.85
N LEU A 614 35.66 5.06 3.11
CA LEU A 614 35.41 3.61 3.11
C LEU A 614 35.94 2.87 1.87
N ASP A 615 36.18 3.57 0.75
CA ASP A 615 36.53 2.97 -0.55
C ASP A 615 37.91 3.44 -1.10
N SER A 616 38.88 3.68 -0.22
CA SER A 616 40.22 4.24 -0.57
C SER A 616 41.08 3.39 -1.52
N ASP A 617 40.67 2.18 -1.91
CA ASP A 617 41.49 1.27 -2.74
C ASP A 617 41.00 1.15 -4.20
N ASN A 618 39.99 1.91 -4.66
CA ASN A 618 39.42 1.73 -6.00
C ASN A 618 38.99 3.04 -6.71
N GLU A 619 39.86 4.06 -6.70
CA GLU A 619 39.54 5.45 -7.08
C GLU A 619 39.44 5.75 -8.60
N GLU A 620 39.82 4.86 -9.51
CA GLU A 620 39.96 5.24 -10.94
C GLU A 620 38.67 5.11 -11.80
N ASP A 621 37.60 4.45 -11.32
CA ASP A 621 36.40 4.18 -12.14
C ASP A 621 35.09 4.87 -11.68
N GLU A 622 35.05 5.59 -10.55
CA GLU A 622 33.77 6.10 -9.99
C GLU A 622 33.24 7.39 -10.66
N ASP A 623 34.10 8.23 -11.25
CA ASP A 623 33.71 9.58 -11.71
C ASP A 623 32.82 9.59 -12.96
N ALA A 624 32.84 8.52 -13.76
CA ALA A 624 31.96 8.38 -14.92
C ALA A 624 30.54 7.92 -14.53
N ALA A 625 30.41 7.12 -13.48
CA ALA A 625 29.17 6.41 -13.15
C ALA A 625 28.05 7.31 -12.59
N THR A 626 28.37 8.50 -12.08
CA THR A 626 27.43 9.41 -11.40
C THR A 626 26.61 10.29 -12.35
N LYS A 627 26.99 10.40 -13.63
CA LYS A 627 26.32 11.30 -14.59
C LYS A 627 25.22 10.62 -15.42
N GLU A 628 25.18 9.30 -15.45
CA GLU A 628 24.24 8.52 -16.25
C GLU A 628 22.86 8.40 -15.58
N GLU A 629 21.81 8.49 -16.39
CA GLU A 629 20.45 8.20 -15.93
C GLU A 629 20.28 6.70 -15.73
N LYS A 630 19.81 6.31 -14.56
CA LYS A 630 19.63 4.91 -14.16
C LYS A 630 18.27 4.71 -13.49
N TRP A 631 17.90 3.45 -13.31
CA TRP A 631 16.71 3.05 -12.58
C TRP A 631 16.99 2.89 -11.09
N TRP A 632 16.18 3.57 -10.27
CA TRP A 632 16.24 3.53 -8.82
C TRP A 632 14.90 3.08 -8.23
N GLY A 633 14.93 2.42 -7.08
CA GLY A 633 13.75 1.86 -6.44
C GLY A 633 13.64 2.22 -4.96
N PHE A 634 12.40 2.45 -4.52
CA PHE A 634 12.04 2.62 -3.11
C PHE A 634 10.94 1.63 -2.73
N TRP A 635 11.26 0.63 -1.92
CA TRP A 635 10.33 -0.44 -1.51
C TRP A 635 9.87 -0.33 -0.05
N GLU A 636 10.51 0.52 0.75
CA GLU A 636 10.11 0.77 2.14
C GLU A 636 9.12 1.95 2.20
N PRO A 637 7.95 1.80 2.87
CA PRO A 637 6.97 2.89 3.01
C PRO A 637 7.54 4.17 3.63
N GLU A 638 8.45 4.01 4.60
CA GLU A 638 9.10 5.12 5.28
C GLU A 638 10.02 5.91 4.33
N GLU A 639 10.78 5.21 3.48
CA GLU A 639 11.64 5.83 2.48
C GLU A 639 10.82 6.55 1.40
N ILE A 640 9.73 5.96 0.91
CA ILE A 640 8.84 6.63 -0.07
C ILE A 640 8.23 7.91 0.53
N SER A 641 7.88 7.89 1.82
CA SER A 641 7.40 9.08 2.52
C SER A 641 8.47 10.17 2.63
N LYS A 642 9.74 9.78 2.89
CA LYS A 642 10.87 10.70 2.87
C LYS A 642 11.11 11.29 1.49
N VAL A 643 10.96 10.51 0.41
CA VAL A 643 11.05 11.02 -0.99
C VAL A 643 9.98 12.10 -1.21
N ALA A 644 8.74 11.85 -0.79
CA ALA A 644 7.67 12.84 -0.91
C ALA A 644 7.97 14.13 -0.12
N ASP A 645 8.47 14.01 1.10
CA ASP A 645 8.88 15.16 1.92
C ASP A 645 10.09 15.88 1.32
N TRP A 646 11.05 15.15 0.76
CA TRP A 646 12.21 15.69 0.07
C TRP A 646 11.79 16.56 -1.13
N ILE A 647 10.93 16.04 -2.01
CA ILE A 647 10.39 16.78 -3.17
C ILE A 647 9.64 18.03 -2.68
N SER A 648 8.84 17.89 -1.61
CA SER A 648 8.08 19.00 -1.03
C SER A 648 8.97 20.12 -0.47
N ILE A 649 10.07 19.78 0.20
CA ILE A 649 11.03 20.76 0.75
C ILE A 649 11.81 21.42 -0.38
N LYS A 650 12.36 20.62 -1.30
CA LYS A 650 13.18 21.09 -2.43
C LYS A 650 12.40 22.04 -3.34
N SER A 651 11.13 21.72 -3.60
CA SER A 651 10.25 22.54 -4.44
C SER A 651 9.65 23.76 -3.73
N GLY A 652 9.96 23.99 -2.44
CA GLY A 652 9.40 25.10 -1.65
C GLY A 652 7.89 25.00 -1.39
N LEU A 653 7.32 23.79 -1.43
CA LEU A 653 5.87 23.58 -1.20
C LEU A 653 5.48 23.70 0.28
N GLU A 654 6.42 23.45 1.20
CA GLU A 654 6.13 23.47 2.64
C GLU A 654 5.93 24.88 3.23
N ASP A 655 6.65 25.87 2.71
CA ASP A 655 6.67 27.22 3.28
C ASP A 655 5.34 27.97 3.10
N LYS A 656 4.55 27.58 2.09
CA LYS A 656 3.25 28.19 1.81
C LYS A 656 2.11 27.68 2.69
N ILE A 657 2.24 26.50 3.30
CA ILE A 657 1.14 25.85 4.04
C ILE A 657 1.13 26.26 5.51
N LYS A 658 2.29 26.63 6.07
CA LYS A 658 2.45 26.84 7.52
C LYS A 658 2.46 28.29 7.99
N ALA A 659 2.26 29.29 7.13
CA ALA A 659 2.06 30.65 7.60
C ALA A 659 0.77 30.68 8.44
N PRO A 660 0.85 30.77 9.78
CA PRO A 660 -0.36 30.91 10.57
C PRO A 660 -0.94 32.27 10.19
N GLU A 661 -2.18 32.29 9.71
CA GLU A 661 -2.99 33.50 9.72
C GLU A 661 -2.98 34.00 11.17
N ARG A 662 -2.07 34.93 11.48
CA ARG A 662 -2.12 35.69 12.72
C ARG A 662 -3.38 36.52 12.59
N GLU A 663 -4.47 35.99 13.14
CA GLU A 663 -5.65 36.77 13.49
C GLU A 663 -5.16 37.93 14.36
N THR A 664 -4.94 39.08 13.74
CA THR A 664 -4.79 40.35 14.42
C THR A 664 -6.15 40.69 15.03
N ASN A 665 -6.43 40.11 16.19
CA ASN A 665 -7.47 40.54 17.10
C ASN A 665 -7.05 41.88 17.72
N SER A 666 -7.09 42.95 16.92
CA SER A 666 -7.13 44.31 17.46
C SER A 666 -8.58 44.67 17.73
N SER A 667 -8.96 44.50 19.00
CA SER A 667 -10.13 45.10 19.61
C SER A 667 -10.10 46.62 19.46
N SER A 668 -10.99 47.19 18.65
CA SER A 668 -11.72 48.43 18.98
C SER A 668 -12.82 48.73 17.95
N THR A 669 -14.05 48.81 18.48
CA THR A 669 -15.11 49.75 18.11
C THR A 669 -15.95 49.51 16.85
N SER A 670 -17.07 48.79 17.08
CA SER A 670 -18.43 48.98 16.52
C SER A 670 -18.58 49.48 15.07
N LYS A 671 -18.63 48.55 14.12
CA LYS A 671 -19.51 48.59 12.94
C LYS A 671 -19.62 47.19 12.34
N PRO A 672 -20.79 46.73 11.85
CA PRO A 672 -20.95 45.40 11.27
C PRO A 672 -20.19 45.34 9.94
N PRO A 673 -19.15 44.50 9.79
CA PRO A 673 -18.40 44.41 8.55
C PRO A 673 -19.09 43.45 7.59
N ILE A 674 -19.15 43.86 6.33
CA ILE A 674 -19.57 43.06 5.19
C ILE A 674 -18.61 41.85 5.07
N PRO A 675 -19.12 40.62 4.85
CA PRO A 675 -18.28 39.42 4.79
C PRO A 675 -17.54 39.34 3.45
N THR A 676 -16.46 40.11 3.30
CA THR A 676 -15.49 39.94 2.21
C THR A 676 -14.55 38.78 2.55
N LYS A 677 -15.05 37.55 2.39
CA LYS A 677 -14.24 36.31 2.39
C LYS A 677 -13.45 36.20 1.07
N GLU A 678 -12.56 37.14 0.79
CA GLU A 678 -11.50 36.90 -0.20
C GLU A 678 -10.38 36.13 0.49
N LYS A 679 -10.55 34.81 0.57
CA LYS A 679 -9.42 33.91 0.81
C LYS A 679 -8.44 34.15 -0.35
N ASN A 680 -7.31 34.77 -0.05
CA ASN A 680 -6.17 34.90 -0.96
C ASN A 680 -5.64 33.50 -1.31
N ASN A 681 -6.34 32.82 -2.22
CA ASN A 681 -5.83 31.64 -2.91
C ASN A 681 -4.72 32.14 -3.84
N VAL A 682 -3.51 32.28 -3.30
CA VAL A 682 -2.31 32.44 -4.11
C VAL A 682 -2.30 31.26 -5.08
N ARG A 683 -2.64 31.52 -6.35
CA ARG A 683 -2.66 30.50 -7.40
C ARG A 683 -1.24 29.94 -7.49
N LEU A 684 -1.12 28.63 -7.26
CA LEU A 684 0.14 27.94 -7.49
C LEU A 684 0.43 27.96 -9.00
N THR A 685 1.70 28.02 -9.37
CA THR A 685 2.08 27.80 -10.77
C THR A 685 1.69 26.37 -11.17
N PRO A 686 1.31 26.09 -12.43
CA PRO A 686 0.96 24.73 -12.87
C PRO A 686 2.02 23.67 -12.51
N CYS A 687 3.31 24.02 -12.58
CA CYS A 687 4.41 23.16 -12.15
C CYS A 687 4.33 22.79 -10.65
N GLN A 688 4.05 23.76 -9.77
CA GLN A 688 3.84 23.52 -8.34
C GLN A 688 2.60 22.65 -8.06
N GLU A 689 1.55 22.74 -8.88
CA GLU A 689 0.38 21.87 -8.76
C GLU A 689 0.71 20.41 -9.13
N HIS A 690 1.50 20.20 -10.19
CA HIS A 690 2.01 18.88 -10.56
C HIS A 690 2.90 18.28 -9.46
N LEU A 691 3.84 19.05 -8.91
CA LEU A 691 4.69 18.61 -7.81
C LEU A 691 3.87 18.29 -6.55
N LYS A 692 2.86 19.10 -6.25
CA LYS A 692 1.95 18.83 -5.13
C LYS A 692 1.15 17.53 -5.35
N ARG A 693 0.71 17.25 -6.57
CA ARG A 693 0.07 15.97 -6.92
C ARG A 693 1.05 14.81 -6.73
N LEU A 694 2.26 14.90 -7.28
CA LEU A 694 3.31 13.88 -7.13
C LEU A 694 3.60 13.57 -5.64
N VAL A 695 3.78 14.60 -4.81
CA VAL A 695 3.99 14.44 -3.36
C VAL A 695 2.80 13.75 -2.69
N SER A 696 1.57 14.09 -3.08
CA SER A 696 0.36 13.44 -2.56
C SER A 696 0.30 11.97 -2.95
N GLU A 697 0.53 11.67 -4.23
CA GLU A 697 0.45 10.30 -4.75
C GLU A 697 1.54 9.40 -4.18
N LEU A 698 2.76 9.92 -3.96
CA LEU A 698 3.82 9.20 -3.25
C LEU A 698 3.43 8.87 -1.80
N LYS A 699 2.82 9.81 -1.08
CA LYS A 699 2.34 9.58 0.30
C LYS A 699 1.18 8.59 0.36
N ASP A 700 0.27 8.65 -0.62
CA ASP A 700 -0.84 7.71 -0.74
C ASP A 700 -0.32 6.30 -1.06
N TYR A 701 0.66 6.19 -1.96
CA TYR A 701 1.31 4.91 -2.27
C TYR A 701 2.09 4.36 -1.08
N ALA A 702 2.85 5.20 -0.35
CA ALA A 702 3.56 4.79 0.86
C ALA A 702 2.59 4.22 1.92
N SER A 703 1.49 4.92 2.18
CA SER A 703 0.45 4.48 3.11
C SER A 703 -0.21 3.17 2.66
N LEU A 704 -0.45 3.03 1.35
CA LEU A 704 -0.98 1.80 0.77
C LEU A 704 0.02 0.63 0.90
N LEU A 705 1.31 0.88 0.65
CA LEU A 705 2.35 -0.13 0.74
C LEU A 705 2.55 -0.58 2.19
N GLU A 706 2.55 0.34 3.16
CA GLU A 706 2.57 0.01 4.59
C GLU A 706 1.44 -0.95 4.96
N TRP A 707 0.23 -0.70 4.43
CA TRP A 707 -0.90 -1.61 4.60
C TRP A 707 -0.70 -2.96 3.88
N ARG A 708 -0.19 -2.96 2.64
CA ARG A 708 0.02 -4.17 1.83
C ARG A 708 1.04 -5.13 2.45
N VAL A 709 1.99 -4.63 3.22
CA VAL A 709 3.04 -5.43 3.88
C VAL A 709 2.54 -6.13 5.14
N ARG A 710 1.37 -5.76 5.67
CA ARG A 710 0.82 -6.38 6.88
C ARG A 710 0.30 -7.80 6.62
N ASP A 711 0.62 -8.74 7.51
CA ASP A 711 0.11 -10.11 7.49
C ASP A 711 -1.39 -10.20 7.85
N ASP A 712 -1.90 -9.24 8.63
CA ASP A 712 -3.29 -9.19 9.07
C ASP A 712 -4.22 -8.41 8.12
N LYS A 713 -3.72 -8.05 6.92
CA LYS A 713 -4.53 -7.41 5.89
C LYS A 713 -5.68 -8.32 5.46
N CYS A 714 -6.81 -7.71 5.10
CA CYS A 714 -8.04 -8.43 4.71
C CYS A 714 -8.59 -9.43 5.74
N VAL A 715 -8.18 -9.37 7.02
CA VAL A 715 -8.81 -10.17 8.07
C VAL A 715 -10.06 -9.45 8.57
N LEU A 716 -11.23 -10.01 8.28
CA LEU A 716 -12.49 -9.55 8.86
C LEU A 716 -12.59 -9.98 10.31
N VAL A 717 -12.95 -9.02 11.17
CA VAL A 717 -13.26 -9.32 12.56
C VAL A 717 -14.55 -10.11 12.59
N SER A 718 -14.52 -11.31 13.18
CA SER A 718 -15.71 -12.14 13.35
C SER A 718 -16.84 -11.32 13.98
N ARG A 719 -17.89 -11.08 13.20
CA ARG A 719 -19.09 -10.36 13.63
C ARG A 719 -20.03 -11.24 14.47
N SER A 720 -19.63 -12.47 14.81
CA SER A 720 -20.35 -13.31 15.76
C SER A 720 -20.25 -12.69 17.15
N VAL A 721 -21.08 -11.68 17.41
CA VAL A 721 -21.42 -11.28 18.77
C VAL A 721 -22.00 -12.52 19.40
N GLY A 722 -21.32 -13.08 20.39
CA GLY A 722 -21.82 -14.22 21.12
C GLY A 722 -23.23 -13.90 21.57
N LYS A 723 -24.24 -14.50 20.92
CA LYS A 723 -25.38 -15.03 21.64
C LYS A 723 -24.76 -16.03 22.60
N ILE A 724 -24.24 -15.53 23.73
CA ILE A 724 -24.19 -16.30 24.95
C ILE A 724 -25.67 -16.60 25.17
N GLN A 725 -26.12 -17.75 24.68
CA GLN A 725 -27.38 -18.31 25.13
C GLN A 725 -27.26 -18.30 26.64
N ALA A 726 -28.04 -17.45 27.29
CA ALA A 726 -28.30 -17.59 28.70
C ALA A 726 -28.80 -19.02 28.84
N SER A 727 -27.95 -19.92 29.34
CA SER A 727 -28.37 -21.26 29.69
C SER A 727 -29.53 -21.08 30.66
N PRO A 728 -30.74 -21.57 30.35
CA PRO A 728 -31.81 -21.55 31.32
C PRO A 728 -31.33 -22.38 32.53
N ASN A 729 -31.46 -21.80 33.72
CA ASN A 729 -31.18 -22.45 35.00
C ASN A 729 -31.65 -23.92 34.99
N PRO A 730 -30.79 -24.89 35.33
CA PRO A 730 -31.26 -26.24 35.65
C PRO A 730 -31.79 -26.23 37.09
N SER A 731 -33.04 -25.85 37.26
CA SER A 731 -33.77 -26.08 38.52
C SER A 731 -35.14 -26.68 38.23
N ALA A 732 -35.21 -28.00 38.08
CA ALA A 732 -36.37 -28.79 38.53
C ALA A 732 -36.15 -30.31 38.33
N LYS A 733 -36.07 -30.99 39.49
CA LYS A 733 -36.70 -32.27 39.81
C LYS A 733 -36.24 -33.53 39.05
N ALA A 734 -35.42 -34.29 39.78
CA ALA A 734 -35.39 -35.74 39.75
C ALA A 734 -36.81 -36.34 39.79
N LYS A 735 -37.08 -37.25 38.85
CA LYS A 735 -38.03 -38.35 39.02
C LYS A 735 -37.39 -39.57 38.41
N ASP A 736 -37.14 -40.55 39.28
CA ASP A 736 -36.73 -41.90 38.94
C ASP A 736 -37.66 -42.49 37.88
N LYS A 737 -37.07 -43.02 36.80
CA LYS A 737 -37.72 -44.05 36.00
C LYS A 737 -36.68 -45.06 35.57
N VAL A 738 -36.66 -46.15 36.32
CA VAL A 738 -36.05 -47.43 35.97
C VAL A 738 -36.69 -47.93 34.68
N SER A 739 -35.88 -48.16 33.65
CA SER A 739 -36.18 -49.15 32.62
C SER A 739 -34.89 -49.63 31.97
N SER A 740 -34.64 -50.91 32.23
CA SER A 740 -33.66 -51.82 31.63
C SER A 740 -33.57 -51.72 30.11
N THR A 741 -32.35 -51.74 29.56
CA THR A 741 -32.12 -52.35 28.24
C THR A 741 -30.75 -53.01 28.20
N THR A 742 -30.85 -54.31 27.93
CA THR A 742 -29.90 -55.38 27.64
C THR A 742 -28.69 -54.99 26.79
N LEU A 743 -27.51 -55.40 27.28
CA LEU A 743 -26.31 -55.66 26.49
C LEU A 743 -26.48 -56.99 25.77
N SER A 744 -26.29 -56.98 24.46
CA SER A 744 -26.02 -58.16 23.64
C SER A 744 -24.58 -58.09 23.18
N ASP A 745 -23.75 -58.94 23.77
CA ASP A 745 -22.53 -59.46 23.17
C ASP A 745 -22.91 -60.32 21.95
N ASP A 746 -22.19 -60.15 20.83
CA ASP A 746 -21.48 -61.26 20.18
C ASP A 746 -20.79 -60.84 18.87
N GLN A 747 -19.54 -61.28 18.77
CA GLN A 747 -18.63 -61.50 17.63
C GLN A 747 -17.91 -60.31 16.95
#